data_AF-A0A0E0EEX2-F1
#
_entry.id   AF-A0A0E0EEX2-F1
#
_cell.length_a   1.000
_cell.length_b   1.000
_cell.length_c   1.000
_cell.angle_alpha   90.00
_cell.angle_beta   90.00
_cell.angle_gamma   90.00
#
_symmetry.space_group_name_H-M   'P 1'
#
loop_
_entity.id
_entity.type
_entity.pdbx_description
1 polymer ?
#
loop_
_entity_poly.entity_id
_entity_poly.type
_entity_poly.pdbx_seq_one_letter_code
_entity_poly.pdbx_strand_id
1 'polypeptide(L)'
;MGNFAWMVAAAAVVSWAFIAVVVKLVWRPRAITRRLQAQGVGGPGYRFFSGNLGEIKRLRGEGAGVVLDVSSHDFVPIVQPHFRKWVSLYGKTFLFWFGAQPNICLADMNIVRQVLSDRTGMYPKDLTNPYFAHLLGKGLVLIDGNEWKRHYKVVHPAFDMDKLKMMTVTISDCTGSMMSEWESELGMKGGSAEIELSQRFQELTADVISRTAFGSSYREGKQVFLAQRKLQFLAFSMFLTIQIPGFRYLPTKKNLKIWSLDKKVRSMLRNIIKIRLANKDTMGYGNDLLGLMLEACAPEHSESQQLSMDEIIAECKTFFFGGHDTTSHLLTWTMFLLSTHPEWMRKIRKEVTTICGDEVPTGDMLNKMNLLNMFLLETLRLYGPVSLISRRTGTNAKFGGIKVPEGTILRIPIATIHRDKEVWGEDADEFKPARFENGVSKAAKHPNALLSFSNGPRSCIGQNFAMIEAKAVITMILQRFSFTLSPKYVHTPISVITLRPKYGLPMILRSLKNPNALVSFSSGPRSCIGQNFAVLEAKAVITMILQRFSFTLSPKYVHAPTSLITLWPKYGLPKILRSLKINQLYQATEQAEYGEEIQNLFDLVAMGFEWTVARAAAAVVASWAFIAVVVKLVWRPRAISRRLRAQGVGGPGYRFFSDNLGEIRRLRAEDANLVLDVSSHDFVPIVQPHIRKWIPLYGKTFLYWFGTRPNICLVDMNMVRQVLSDRIGMFPKYIDNLQFARLLGKGFVLTDGDEWKHHYKVVHPAFDMDKLKMMTETISDCARSMMFEWESELGMKGGSAEIELSQWFEELTADVISRTAFGSSYREGKQVFQAQRKLQFLAFSTFLTIQIPGFRYLRTKKNLKTWSLNKKVRSMLMNIIKSRLTNKETMGYGNDLLRLMLEACVP
;
A
#
# COMPACT_ATOMS: atom_id res chain seq x y z
N MET A 1 46.20 -65.70 -0.53
CA MET A 1 44.86 -65.84 -1.17
C MET A 1 43.97 -64.60 -1.03
N GLY A 2 43.97 -63.86 0.09
CA GLY A 2 43.13 -62.66 0.28
C GLY A 2 43.30 -61.54 -0.76
N ASN A 3 44.54 -61.20 -1.15
CA ASN A 3 44.78 -60.12 -2.12
C ASN A 3 44.30 -60.45 -3.55
N PHE A 4 44.32 -61.73 -3.94
CA PHE A 4 43.82 -62.17 -5.25
C PHE A 4 42.29 -62.10 -5.31
N ALA A 5 41.61 -62.52 -4.25
CA ALA A 5 40.15 -62.41 -4.14
C ALA A 5 39.67 -60.94 -4.21
N TRP A 6 40.37 -60.01 -3.56
CA TRP A 6 40.08 -58.57 -3.64
C TRP A 6 40.30 -57.99 -5.04
N MET A 7 41.35 -58.41 -5.75
CA MET A 7 41.60 -57.98 -7.13
C MET A 7 40.53 -58.51 -8.09
N VAL A 8 40.12 -59.77 -7.96
CA VAL A 8 39.04 -60.36 -8.77
C VAL A 8 37.70 -59.67 -8.49
N ALA A 9 37.38 -59.41 -7.21
CA ALA A 9 36.17 -58.67 -6.84
C ALA A 9 36.17 -57.23 -7.39
N ALA A 10 37.29 -56.51 -7.27
CA ALA A 10 37.43 -55.16 -7.82
C ALA A 10 37.29 -55.14 -9.35
N ALA A 11 37.93 -56.09 -10.05
CA ALA A 11 37.80 -56.22 -11.50
C ALA A 11 36.35 -56.55 -11.92
N ALA A 12 35.66 -57.42 -11.18
CA ALA A 12 34.25 -57.72 -11.41
C ALA A 12 33.35 -56.49 -11.23
N VAL A 13 33.59 -55.67 -10.18
CA VAL A 13 32.85 -54.42 -9.95
C VAL A 13 33.13 -53.39 -11.04
N VAL A 14 34.38 -53.21 -11.47
CA VAL A 14 34.75 -52.28 -12.55
C VAL A 14 34.13 -52.73 -13.88
N SER A 15 34.18 -54.03 -14.19
CA SER A 15 33.60 -54.58 -15.41
C SER A 15 32.07 -54.45 -15.41
N TRP A 16 31.41 -54.77 -14.29
CA TRP A 16 29.97 -54.55 -14.12
C TRP A 16 29.59 -53.07 -14.26
N ALA A 17 30.34 -52.15 -13.64
CA ALA A 17 30.11 -50.72 -13.75
C ALA A 17 30.30 -50.23 -15.20
N PHE A 18 31.33 -50.70 -15.90
CA PHE A 18 31.56 -50.39 -17.30
C PHE A 18 30.41 -50.88 -18.19
N ILE A 19 30.00 -52.15 -18.04
CA ILE A 19 28.85 -52.72 -18.75
C ILE A 19 27.58 -51.91 -18.45
N ALA A 20 27.30 -51.59 -17.19
CA ALA A 20 26.15 -50.79 -16.80
C ALA A 20 26.17 -49.39 -17.45
N VAL A 21 27.34 -48.76 -17.53
CA VAL A 21 27.52 -47.46 -18.22
C VAL A 21 27.29 -47.59 -19.72
N VAL A 22 27.86 -48.60 -20.39
CA VAL A 22 27.66 -48.86 -21.82
C VAL A 22 26.20 -49.16 -22.12
N VAL A 23 25.55 -50.01 -21.32
CA VAL A 23 24.12 -50.33 -21.44
C VAL A 23 23.29 -49.06 -21.29
N LYS A 24 23.57 -48.22 -20.30
CA LYS A 24 22.80 -47.01 -20.02
C LYS A 24 23.03 -45.90 -21.04
N LEU A 25 24.27 -45.68 -21.48
CA LEU A 25 24.64 -44.55 -22.35
C LEU A 25 24.60 -44.89 -23.84
N VAL A 26 24.67 -46.17 -24.24
CA VAL A 26 24.74 -46.57 -25.65
C VAL A 26 23.58 -47.47 -26.04
N TRP A 27 23.42 -48.62 -25.37
CA TRP A 27 22.44 -49.63 -25.79
C TRP A 27 21.00 -49.19 -25.54
N ARG A 28 20.69 -48.73 -24.32
CA ARG A 28 19.33 -48.30 -23.93
C ARG A 28 18.81 -47.18 -24.83
N PRO A 29 19.56 -46.10 -25.12
CA PRO A 29 19.09 -45.07 -26.05
C PRO A 29 18.78 -45.59 -27.44
N ARG A 30 19.63 -46.47 -28.00
CA ARG A 30 19.42 -47.10 -29.31
C ARG A 30 18.19 -48.02 -29.30
N ALA A 31 18.04 -48.85 -28.26
CA ALA A 31 16.92 -49.78 -28.13
C ALA A 31 15.58 -49.04 -28.00
N ILE A 32 15.51 -47.98 -27.18
CA ILE A 32 14.31 -47.16 -27.03
C ILE A 32 13.98 -46.44 -28.34
N THR A 33 14.98 -45.85 -29.01
CA THR A 33 14.79 -45.17 -30.31
C THR A 33 14.18 -46.12 -31.34
N ARG A 34 14.76 -47.32 -31.52
CA ARG A 34 14.24 -48.32 -32.47
C ARG A 34 12.82 -48.76 -32.13
N ARG A 35 12.53 -49.02 -30.84
CA ARG A 35 11.19 -49.44 -30.38
C ARG A 35 10.14 -48.36 -30.58
N LEU A 36 10.47 -47.09 -30.38
CA LEU A 36 9.53 -45.98 -30.57
C LEU A 36 9.35 -45.65 -32.06
N GLN A 37 10.41 -45.71 -32.86
CA GLN A 37 10.33 -45.55 -34.32
C GLN A 37 9.45 -46.64 -34.96
N ALA A 38 9.55 -47.90 -34.52
CA ALA A 38 8.67 -48.98 -34.97
C ALA A 38 7.18 -48.75 -34.62
N GLN A 39 6.89 -47.86 -33.67
CA GLN A 39 5.54 -47.45 -33.28
C GLN A 39 5.15 -46.09 -33.90
N GLY A 40 5.91 -45.58 -34.87
CA GLY A 40 5.66 -44.30 -35.55
C GLY A 40 6.15 -43.05 -34.81
N VAL A 41 6.87 -43.19 -33.68
CA VAL A 41 7.40 -42.05 -32.90
C VAL A 41 8.87 -41.83 -33.25
N GLY A 42 9.11 -40.89 -34.16
CA GLY A 42 10.44 -40.41 -34.53
C GLY A 42 10.98 -39.32 -33.60
N GLY A 43 12.05 -38.67 -34.03
CA GLY A 43 12.65 -37.54 -33.32
C GLY A 43 14.14 -37.35 -33.63
N PRO A 44 14.76 -36.27 -33.12
CA PRO A 44 16.18 -36.03 -33.32
C PRO A 44 17.04 -37.16 -32.73
N GLY A 45 18.06 -37.57 -33.48
CA GLY A 45 18.95 -38.67 -33.09
C GLY A 45 19.69 -38.42 -31.77
N TYR A 46 19.89 -39.49 -30.99
CA TYR A 46 20.67 -39.46 -29.76
C TYR A 46 22.17 -39.23 -30.06
N ARG A 47 22.77 -38.20 -29.44
CA ARG A 47 24.23 -38.02 -29.43
C ARG A 47 24.80 -38.54 -28.13
N PHE A 48 25.91 -39.28 -28.22
CA PHE A 48 26.55 -39.90 -27.07
C PHE A 48 26.79 -38.88 -25.94
N PHE A 49 26.45 -39.30 -24.71
CA PHE A 49 26.56 -38.55 -23.45
C PHE A 49 25.66 -37.31 -23.33
N SER A 50 25.59 -36.45 -24.35
CA SER A 50 24.91 -35.15 -24.31
C SER A 50 23.45 -35.18 -24.78
N GLY A 51 23.04 -36.20 -25.53
CA GLY A 51 21.72 -36.25 -26.15
C GLY A 51 21.53 -35.08 -27.13
N ASN A 52 20.41 -34.37 -27.01
CA ASN A 52 20.10 -33.21 -27.86
C ASN A 52 20.37 -31.86 -27.18
N LEU A 53 20.97 -31.85 -25.99
CA LEU A 53 21.17 -30.63 -25.20
C LEU A 53 22.01 -29.56 -25.94
N GLY A 54 23.01 -29.97 -26.71
CA GLY A 54 23.83 -29.06 -27.50
C GLY A 54 23.01 -28.30 -28.55
N GLU A 55 22.16 -29.01 -29.31
CA GLU A 55 21.26 -28.39 -30.29
C GLU A 55 20.22 -27.49 -29.60
N ILE A 56 19.62 -27.94 -28.49
CA ILE A 56 18.63 -27.13 -27.75
C ILE A 56 19.26 -25.83 -27.23
N LYS A 57 20.49 -25.89 -26.69
CA LYS A 57 21.22 -24.69 -26.24
C LYS A 57 21.56 -23.77 -27.40
N ARG A 58 22.00 -24.32 -28.54
CA ARG A 58 22.29 -23.54 -29.74
C ARG A 58 21.05 -22.81 -30.25
N LEU A 59 19.93 -23.52 -30.43
CA LEU A 59 18.66 -22.94 -30.87
C LEU A 59 18.15 -21.85 -29.91
N ARG A 60 18.27 -22.07 -28.59
CA ARG A 60 17.92 -21.04 -27.59
C ARG A 60 18.87 -19.84 -27.61
N GLY A 61 20.14 -20.06 -27.94
CA GLY A 61 21.15 -19.01 -28.11
C GLY A 61 20.92 -18.18 -29.37
N GLU A 62 20.52 -18.80 -30.48
CA GLU A 62 20.16 -18.12 -31.73
C GLU A 62 18.94 -17.19 -31.54
N GLY A 63 17.95 -17.62 -30.74
CA GLY A 63 16.81 -16.77 -30.37
C GLY A 63 17.12 -15.73 -29.27
N ALA A 64 18.30 -15.77 -28.65
CA ALA A 64 18.63 -14.87 -27.55
C ALA A 64 18.93 -13.47 -28.08
N GLY A 65 18.08 -12.51 -27.74
CA GLY A 65 18.21 -11.11 -28.17
C GLY A 65 17.24 -10.69 -29.26
N VAL A 66 16.42 -11.62 -29.78
CA VAL A 66 15.30 -11.28 -30.66
C VAL A 66 14.32 -10.37 -29.90
N VAL A 67 14.00 -9.23 -30.51
CA VAL A 67 12.94 -8.32 -30.06
C VAL A 67 11.76 -8.54 -30.98
N LEU A 68 10.60 -8.86 -30.40
CA LEU A 68 9.37 -9.03 -31.16
C LEU A 68 8.72 -7.67 -31.40
N ASP A 69 7.94 -7.58 -32.47
CA ASP A 69 7.00 -6.48 -32.61
C ASP A 69 5.95 -6.53 -31.49
N VAL A 70 5.48 -5.38 -31.04
CA VAL A 70 4.51 -5.25 -29.94
C VAL A 70 3.17 -5.93 -30.28
N SER A 71 2.79 -6.01 -31.56
CA SER A 71 1.60 -6.72 -32.01
C SER A 71 1.79 -8.24 -32.10
N SER A 72 3.03 -8.74 -32.05
CA SER A 72 3.32 -10.16 -32.18
C SER A 72 3.22 -10.90 -30.85
N HIS A 73 2.42 -11.97 -30.82
CA HIS A 73 2.25 -12.84 -29.65
C HIS A 73 3.02 -14.16 -29.75
N ASP A 74 3.78 -14.39 -30.84
CA ASP A 74 4.53 -15.63 -31.07
C ASP A 74 5.94 -15.59 -30.45
N PHE A 75 6.01 -15.81 -29.14
CA PHE A 75 7.30 -15.94 -28.43
C PHE A 75 7.89 -17.35 -28.44
N VAL A 76 7.18 -18.35 -29.00
CA VAL A 76 7.61 -19.76 -28.96
C VAL A 76 8.98 -19.95 -29.63
N PRO A 77 9.32 -19.29 -30.75
CA PRO A 77 10.65 -19.33 -31.34
C PRO A 77 11.76 -18.88 -30.39
N ILE A 78 11.49 -17.98 -29.44
CA ILE A 78 12.49 -17.50 -28.47
C ILE A 78 12.59 -18.46 -27.29
N VAL A 79 11.44 -18.85 -26.73
CA VAL A 79 11.37 -19.54 -25.43
C VAL A 79 11.51 -21.06 -25.57
N GLN A 80 11.00 -21.62 -26.67
CA GLN A 80 10.90 -23.05 -26.95
C GLN A 80 11.20 -23.40 -28.43
N PRO A 81 12.30 -22.90 -29.04
CA PRO A 81 12.56 -23.07 -30.48
C PRO A 81 12.65 -24.52 -30.93
N HIS A 82 13.25 -25.38 -30.09
CA HIS A 82 13.35 -26.81 -30.34
C HIS A 82 11.99 -27.49 -30.47
N PHE A 83 10.98 -27.14 -29.67
CA PHE A 83 9.63 -27.69 -29.83
C PHE A 83 9.00 -27.20 -31.14
N ARG A 84 9.09 -25.89 -31.45
CA ARG A 84 8.58 -25.33 -32.70
C ARG A 84 9.17 -26.04 -33.93
N LYS A 85 10.50 -26.17 -33.97
CA LYS A 85 11.22 -26.86 -35.04
C LYS A 85 10.85 -28.34 -35.12
N TRP A 86 10.93 -29.07 -34.02
CA TRP A 86 10.77 -30.53 -34.05
C TRP A 86 9.33 -30.99 -34.21
N VAL A 87 8.33 -30.22 -33.76
CA VAL A 87 6.92 -30.52 -34.06
C VAL A 87 6.66 -30.49 -35.56
N SER A 88 7.24 -29.53 -36.29
CA SER A 88 7.10 -29.48 -37.76
C SER A 88 7.79 -30.63 -38.50
N LEU A 89 8.86 -31.19 -37.92
CA LEU A 89 9.67 -32.24 -38.56
C LEU A 89 9.21 -33.67 -38.21
N TYR A 90 8.76 -33.88 -36.98
CA TYR A 90 8.48 -35.22 -36.43
C TYR A 90 7.04 -35.40 -35.96
N GLY A 91 6.19 -34.37 -36.10
CA GLY A 91 4.81 -34.37 -35.63
C GLY A 91 4.66 -33.99 -34.16
N LYS A 92 3.42 -34.07 -33.65
CA LYS A 92 3.04 -33.61 -32.30
C LYS A 92 3.58 -34.50 -31.16
N THR A 93 4.02 -35.72 -31.48
CA THR A 93 4.58 -36.67 -30.52
C THR A 93 5.92 -37.18 -31.02
N PHE A 94 7.01 -36.83 -30.34
CA PHE A 94 8.36 -37.19 -30.76
C PHE A 94 9.32 -37.42 -29.58
N LEU A 95 10.35 -38.23 -29.80
CA LEU A 95 11.39 -38.60 -28.84
C LEU A 95 12.61 -37.67 -28.95
N PHE A 96 13.15 -37.22 -27.82
CA PHE A 96 14.44 -36.53 -27.75
C PHE A 96 15.14 -36.83 -26.42
N TRP A 97 16.37 -36.33 -26.26
CA TRP A 97 17.30 -36.83 -25.24
C TRP A 97 17.92 -35.72 -24.40
N PHE A 98 17.84 -35.87 -23.07
CA PHE A 98 18.62 -35.08 -22.10
C PHE A 98 19.72 -35.96 -21.53
N GLY A 99 20.93 -35.88 -22.09
CA GLY A 99 21.91 -36.95 -21.93
C GLY A 99 21.30 -38.29 -22.36
N ALA A 100 21.46 -39.35 -21.57
CA ALA A 100 20.84 -40.66 -21.85
C ALA A 100 19.39 -40.81 -21.36
N GLN A 101 18.77 -39.74 -20.84
CA GLN A 101 17.38 -39.77 -20.36
C GLN A 101 16.41 -39.54 -21.53
N PRO A 102 15.54 -40.51 -21.86
CA PRO A 102 14.52 -40.33 -22.88
C PRO A 102 13.46 -39.31 -22.43
N ASN A 103 13.14 -38.37 -23.31
CA ASN A 103 12.07 -37.39 -23.16
C ASN A 103 11.13 -37.51 -24.37
N ILE A 104 9.82 -37.55 -24.15
CA ILE A 104 8.82 -37.55 -25.22
C ILE A 104 8.06 -36.23 -25.14
N CYS A 105 8.01 -35.49 -26.24
CA CYS A 105 7.11 -34.35 -26.41
C CYS A 105 5.69 -34.86 -26.63
N LEU A 106 4.72 -34.34 -25.90
CA LEU A 106 3.29 -34.62 -26.04
C LEU A 106 2.57 -33.31 -26.34
N ALA A 107 2.41 -33.00 -27.62
CA ALA A 107 1.62 -31.85 -28.07
C ALA A 107 0.21 -32.26 -28.56
N ASP A 108 -0.06 -33.55 -28.72
CA ASP A 108 -1.41 -34.05 -29.04
C ASP A 108 -2.33 -33.96 -27.82
N MET A 109 -3.42 -33.19 -27.95
CA MET A 109 -4.33 -32.89 -26.85
C MET A 109 -5.09 -34.13 -26.31
N ASN A 110 -5.36 -35.14 -27.15
CA ASN A 110 -6.00 -36.37 -26.71
C ASN A 110 -5.08 -37.17 -25.79
N ILE A 111 -3.81 -37.28 -26.17
CA ILE A 111 -2.80 -37.95 -25.36
C ILE A 111 -2.54 -37.17 -24.06
N VAL A 112 -2.42 -35.84 -24.16
CA VAL A 112 -2.24 -34.97 -22.99
C VAL A 112 -3.38 -35.12 -22.00
N ARG A 113 -4.64 -35.15 -22.47
CA ARG A 113 -5.80 -35.42 -21.61
C ARG A 113 -5.70 -36.79 -20.94
N GLN A 114 -5.36 -37.83 -21.68
CA GLN A 114 -5.20 -39.18 -21.13
C GLN A 114 -4.17 -39.21 -19.98
N VAL A 115 -3.01 -38.56 -20.17
CA VAL A 115 -1.93 -38.52 -19.16
C VAL A 115 -2.31 -37.65 -17.96
N LEU A 116 -2.92 -36.49 -18.17
CA LEU A 116 -3.24 -35.55 -17.09
C LEU A 116 -4.46 -35.96 -16.27
N SER A 117 -5.42 -36.67 -16.86
CA SER A 117 -6.63 -37.17 -16.18
C SER A 117 -6.41 -38.48 -15.42
N ASP A 118 -5.22 -39.08 -15.47
CA ASP A 118 -4.91 -40.31 -14.75
C ASP A 118 -5.07 -40.16 -13.24
N ARG A 119 -5.78 -41.11 -12.62
CA ARG A 119 -5.96 -41.23 -11.16
C ARG A 119 -5.23 -42.42 -10.56
N THR A 120 -4.63 -43.28 -11.39
CA THR A 120 -3.95 -44.50 -10.95
C THR A 120 -2.55 -44.21 -10.37
N GLY A 121 -1.97 -43.05 -10.71
CA GLY A 121 -0.63 -42.67 -10.27
C GLY A 121 0.48 -43.18 -11.19
N MET A 122 0.14 -43.59 -12.42
CA MET A 122 1.11 -44.05 -13.43
C MET A 122 2.07 -42.95 -13.90
N TYR A 123 1.66 -41.69 -13.76
CA TYR A 123 2.41 -40.52 -14.24
C TYR A 123 2.76 -39.57 -13.09
N PRO A 124 3.67 -39.93 -12.18
CA PRO A 124 4.16 -39.02 -11.15
C PRO A 124 4.82 -37.76 -11.74
N LYS A 125 5.01 -36.73 -10.91
CA LYS A 125 5.77 -35.54 -11.27
C LYS A 125 7.24 -35.89 -11.49
N ASP A 126 7.88 -35.17 -12.40
CA ASP A 126 9.30 -35.36 -12.68
C ASP A 126 10.17 -34.69 -11.59
N LEU A 127 10.64 -35.49 -10.64
CA LEU A 127 11.59 -35.07 -9.59
C LEU A 127 13.07 -35.15 -10.01
N THR A 128 13.38 -35.45 -11.29
CA THR A 128 14.77 -35.72 -11.69
C THR A 128 15.71 -34.53 -11.58
N ASN A 129 15.18 -33.31 -11.50
CA ASN A 129 15.99 -32.12 -11.21
C ASN A 129 15.90 -31.75 -9.71
N PRO A 130 16.89 -32.16 -8.89
CA PRO A 130 16.88 -31.95 -7.44
C PRO A 130 16.95 -30.47 -7.04
N TYR A 131 17.33 -29.58 -7.97
CA TYR A 131 17.39 -28.14 -7.69
C TYR A 131 16.00 -27.51 -7.54
N PHE A 132 14.97 -28.06 -8.19
CA PHE A 132 13.59 -27.62 -7.95
C PHE A 132 13.10 -27.99 -6.54
N ALA A 133 13.56 -29.09 -5.97
CA ALA A 133 13.24 -29.44 -4.58
C ALA A 133 13.88 -28.44 -3.58
N HIS A 134 15.05 -27.88 -3.88
CA HIS A 134 15.61 -26.78 -3.09
C HIS A 134 14.84 -25.46 -3.27
N LEU A 135 14.22 -25.20 -4.42
CA LEU A 135 13.39 -24.01 -4.63
C LEU A 135 12.02 -24.13 -3.93
N LEU A 136 11.28 -25.20 -4.24
CA LEU A 136 9.87 -25.38 -3.87
C LEU A 136 9.70 -26.14 -2.55
N GLY A 137 10.70 -26.91 -2.11
CA GLY A 137 10.50 -27.93 -1.08
C GLY A 137 9.79 -29.17 -1.65
N LYS A 138 9.79 -30.28 -0.91
CA LYS A 138 8.93 -31.44 -1.19
C LYS A 138 7.50 -31.17 -0.70
N GLY A 139 6.89 -30.08 -1.19
CA GLY A 139 5.49 -29.74 -0.92
C GLY A 139 4.55 -30.26 -2.00
N LEU A 140 3.29 -29.83 -1.95
CA LEU A 140 2.15 -30.32 -2.75
C LEU A 140 2.40 -30.37 -4.26
N VAL A 141 3.27 -29.50 -4.77
CA VAL A 141 3.64 -29.43 -6.19
C VAL A 141 4.49 -30.62 -6.64
N LEU A 142 5.34 -31.16 -5.76
CA LEU A 142 6.38 -32.13 -6.07
C LEU A 142 6.11 -33.54 -5.51
N ILE A 143 5.27 -33.69 -4.49
CA ILE A 143 4.88 -34.99 -3.92
C ILE A 143 3.78 -35.68 -4.75
N ASP A 144 3.74 -37.02 -4.66
CA ASP A 144 2.86 -37.91 -5.41
C ASP A 144 2.21 -38.97 -4.51
N GLY A 145 1.27 -39.74 -5.07
CA GLY A 145 0.66 -40.88 -4.39
C GLY A 145 -0.10 -40.51 -3.09
N ASN A 146 0.04 -41.35 -2.07
CA ASN A 146 -0.65 -41.18 -0.79
C ASN A 146 -0.15 -39.97 0.01
N GLU A 147 1.14 -39.62 -0.11
CA GLU A 147 1.72 -38.43 0.52
C GLU A 147 1.05 -37.17 -0.01
N TRP A 148 0.88 -37.08 -1.35
CA TRP A 148 0.12 -35.98 -1.93
C TRP A 148 -1.33 -35.91 -1.44
N LYS A 149 -2.05 -37.05 -1.39
CA LYS A 149 -3.44 -37.07 -0.91
C LYS A 149 -3.55 -36.54 0.52
N ARG A 150 -2.60 -36.92 1.40
CA ARG A 150 -2.53 -36.44 2.80
C ARG A 150 -2.33 -34.92 2.85
N HIS A 151 -1.31 -34.40 2.15
CA HIS A 151 -1.05 -32.96 2.13
C HIS A 151 -2.20 -32.16 1.49
N TYR A 152 -2.78 -32.66 0.39
CA TYR A 152 -3.91 -32.03 -0.27
C TYR A 152 -5.10 -31.88 0.67
N LYS A 153 -5.42 -32.92 1.46
CA LYS A 153 -6.52 -32.89 2.43
C LYS A 153 -6.33 -31.79 3.48
N VAL A 154 -5.10 -31.57 3.94
CA VAL A 154 -4.78 -30.51 4.93
C VAL A 154 -4.90 -29.12 4.33
N VAL A 155 -4.44 -28.95 3.09
CA VAL A 155 -4.29 -27.62 2.48
C VAL A 155 -5.55 -27.16 1.72
N HIS A 156 -6.31 -28.09 1.12
CA HIS A 156 -7.50 -27.77 0.33
C HIS A 156 -8.51 -26.83 1.01
N PRO A 157 -8.84 -27.00 2.31
CA PRO A 157 -9.80 -26.11 2.98
C PRO A 157 -9.39 -24.63 3.02
N ALA A 158 -8.11 -24.29 2.77
CA ALA A 158 -7.67 -22.89 2.68
C ALA A 158 -8.10 -22.22 1.36
N PHE A 159 -8.44 -23.01 0.35
CA PHE A 159 -8.77 -22.58 -1.01
C PHE A 159 -10.26 -22.70 -1.35
N ASP A 160 -11.10 -22.94 -0.34
CA ASP A 160 -12.56 -22.93 -0.48
C ASP A 160 -13.04 -21.51 -0.82
N MET A 161 -14.07 -21.42 -1.69
CA MET A 161 -14.51 -20.14 -2.26
C MET A 161 -14.91 -19.11 -1.20
N ASP A 162 -15.54 -19.51 -0.10
CA ASP A 162 -15.95 -18.58 0.94
C ASP A 162 -14.74 -17.93 1.65
N LYS A 163 -13.68 -18.71 1.92
CA LYS A 163 -12.43 -18.15 2.48
C LYS A 163 -11.73 -17.23 1.48
N LEU A 164 -11.72 -17.61 0.20
CA LEU A 164 -11.13 -16.77 -0.85
C LEU A 164 -11.88 -15.44 -1.01
N LYS A 165 -13.21 -15.43 -0.89
CA LYS A 165 -13.99 -14.19 -0.87
C LYS A 165 -13.58 -13.30 0.30
N MET A 166 -13.38 -13.85 1.49
CA MET A 166 -12.91 -13.09 2.66
C MET A 166 -11.49 -12.50 2.45
N MET A 167 -10.60 -13.24 1.78
CA MET A 167 -9.25 -12.75 1.43
C MET A 167 -9.28 -11.57 0.45
N THR A 168 -10.40 -11.31 -0.24
CA THR A 168 -10.53 -10.18 -1.18
C THR A 168 -10.32 -8.84 -0.47
N VAL A 169 -10.70 -8.72 0.81
CA VAL A 169 -10.46 -7.51 1.61
C VAL A 169 -8.95 -7.23 1.71
N THR A 170 -8.19 -8.24 2.13
CA THR A 170 -6.72 -8.15 2.23
C THR A 170 -6.06 -7.88 0.88
N ILE A 171 -6.53 -8.52 -0.20
CA ILE A 171 -6.03 -8.29 -1.56
C ILE A 171 -6.25 -6.83 -1.95
N SER A 172 -7.45 -6.31 -1.71
CA SER A 172 -7.81 -4.92 -2.00
C SER A 172 -7.00 -3.93 -1.16
N ASP A 173 -6.74 -4.22 0.11
CA ASP A 173 -5.91 -3.38 0.98
C ASP A 173 -4.45 -3.29 0.50
N CYS A 174 -3.86 -4.43 0.13
CA CYS A 174 -2.53 -4.48 -0.47
C CYS A 174 -2.48 -3.68 -1.78
N THR A 175 -3.51 -3.85 -2.62
CA THR A 175 -3.64 -3.15 -3.90
C THR A 175 -3.79 -1.65 -3.70
N GLY A 176 -4.65 -1.22 -2.77
CA GLY A 176 -4.85 0.18 -2.43
C GLY A 176 -3.59 0.84 -1.89
N SER A 177 -2.78 0.09 -1.11
CA SER A 177 -1.47 0.56 -0.63
C SER A 177 -0.51 0.83 -1.79
N MET A 178 -0.37 -0.12 -2.74
CA MET A 178 0.46 0.06 -3.94
C MET A 178 -0.02 1.24 -4.79
N MET A 179 -1.33 1.36 -5.01
CA MET A 179 -1.91 2.45 -5.81
C MET A 179 -1.73 3.82 -5.15
N SER A 180 -1.76 3.89 -3.82
CA SER A 180 -1.50 5.14 -3.08
C SER A 180 -0.07 5.64 -3.29
N GLU A 181 0.89 4.73 -3.50
CA GLU A 181 2.26 5.09 -3.91
C GLU A 181 2.27 5.65 -5.34
N TRP A 182 1.53 5.04 -6.26
CA TRP A 182 1.43 5.52 -7.65
C TRP A 182 0.75 6.88 -7.74
N GLU A 183 -0.35 7.09 -7.00
CA GLU A 183 -1.04 8.38 -6.89
C GLU A 183 -0.08 9.46 -6.33
N SER A 184 0.75 9.10 -5.34
CA SER A 184 1.81 9.98 -4.85
C SER A 184 2.80 10.35 -5.95
N GLU A 185 3.25 9.37 -6.74
CA GLU A 185 4.21 9.58 -7.82
C GLU A 185 3.64 10.42 -8.97
N LEU A 186 2.37 10.20 -9.31
CA LEU A 186 1.64 11.00 -10.30
C LEU A 186 1.43 12.44 -9.82
N GLY A 187 1.08 12.63 -8.55
CA GLY A 187 0.96 13.96 -7.93
C GLY A 187 2.27 14.73 -7.97
N MET A 188 3.41 14.05 -7.75
CA MET A 188 4.75 14.64 -7.85
C MET A 188 5.10 15.08 -9.28
N LYS A 189 4.68 14.33 -10.30
CA LYS A 189 5.10 14.48 -11.71
C LYS A 189 4.05 15.18 -12.61
N GLY A 190 3.07 15.88 -12.03
CA GLY A 190 2.11 16.69 -12.79
C GLY A 190 1.01 15.86 -13.49
N GLY A 191 0.61 14.72 -12.92
CA GLY A 191 -0.53 13.92 -13.37
C GLY A 191 -0.18 12.76 -14.32
N SER A 192 1.09 12.60 -14.69
CA SER A 192 1.59 11.48 -15.51
C SER A 192 2.93 10.97 -14.99
N ALA A 193 3.12 9.64 -14.94
CA ALA A 193 4.36 9.03 -14.45
C ALA A 193 4.66 7.72 -15.19
N GLU A 194 5.94 7.49 -15.52
CA GLU A 194 6.42 6.20 -16.00
C GLU A 194 6.71 5.28 -14.80
N ILE A 195 6.04 4.12 -14.74
CA ILE A 195 6.16 3.14 -13.65
C ILE A 195 6.48 1.78 -14.26
N GLU A 196 7.44 1.06 -13.68
CA GLU A 196 7.74 -0.33 -14.03
C GLU A 196 6.76 -1.27 -13.29
N LEU A 197 5.69 -1.70 -13.97
CA LEU A 197 4.64 -2.52 -13.38
C LEU A 197 5.07 -3.95 -13.00
N SER A 198 6.02 -4.57 -13.72
CA SER A 198 6.40 -5.97 -13.45
C SER A 198 7.01 -6.10 -12.05
N GLN A 199 7.90 -5.17 -11.69
CA GLN A 199 8.45 -5.13 -10.33
C GLN A 199 7.37 -4.84 -9.28
N ARG A 200 6.45 -3.90 -9.54
CA ARG A 200 5.39 -3.54 -8.60
C ARG A 200 4.41 -4.69 -8.36
N PHE A 201 4.05 -5.45 -9.41
CA PHE A 201 3.22 -6.65 -9.26
C PHE A 201 3.93 -7.79 -8.52
N GLN A 202 5.25 -7.94 -8.68
CA GLN A 202 6.02 -8.89 -7.86
C GLN A 202 5.97 -8.51 -6.37
N GLU A 203 6.11 -7.23 -6.04
CA GLU A 203 6.02 -6.74 -4.66
C GLU A 203 4.59 -6.89 -4.11
N LEU A 204 3.57 -6.54 -4.89
CA LEU A 204 2.16 -6.65 -4.52
C LEU A 204 1.76 -8.08 -4.21
N THR A 205 1.94 -9.00 -5.16
CA THR A 205 1.53 -10.40 -5.02
C THR A 205 2.31 -11.12 -3.91
N ALA A 206 3.55 -10.67 -3.64
CA ALA A 206 4.34 -11.13 -2.50
C ALA A 206 3.76 -10.62 -1.16
N ASP A 207 3.24 -9.40 -1.09
CA ASP A 207 2.53 -8.89 0.09
C ASP A 207 1.19 -9.59 0.30
N VAL A 208 0.42 -9.77 -0.79
CA VAL A 208 -0.86 -10.49 -0.77
C VAL A 208 -0.68 -11.89 -0.20
N ILE A 209 0.21 -12.72 -0.78
CA ILE A 209 0.40 -14.09 -0.28
C ILE A 209 0.96 -14.10 1.15
N SER A 210 1.81 -13.14 1.53
CA SER A 210 2.36 -13.06 2.89
C SER A 210 1.25 -12.83 3.91
N ARG A 211 0.27 -11.97 3.60
CA ARG A 211 -0.84 -11.64 4.50
C ARG A 211 -1.93 -12.71 4.48
N THR A 212 -2.34 -13.17 3.30
CA THR A 212 -3.47 -14.10 3.17
C THR A 212 -3.12 -15.54 3.55
N ALA A 213 -1.89 -15.99 3.27
CA ALA A 213 -1.49 -17.37 3.56
C ALA A 213 -0.69 -17.51 4.87
N PHE A 214 0.01 -16.46 5.32
CA PHE A 214 0.91 -16.54 6.48
C PHE A 214 0.63 -15.52 7.59
N GLY A 215 -0.39 -14.67 7.44
CA GLY A 215 -0.70 -13.57 8.37
C GLY A 215 0.48 -12.66 8.70
N SER A 216 1.40 -12.51 7.74
CA SER A 216 2.65 -11.74 7.84
C SER A 216 2.70 -10.65 6.76
N SER A 217 3.62 -9.69 6.86
CA SER A 217 3.78 -8.67 5.81
C SER A 217 4.87 -9.02 4.79
N TYR A 218 4.81 -8.44 3.58
CA TYR A 218 5.93 -8.52 2.63
C TYR A 218 7.27 -8.12 3.27
N ARG A 219 7.27 -7.14 4.18
CA ARG A 219 8.48 -6.67 4.85
C ARG A 219 9.14 -7.78 5.69
N GLU A 220 8.33 -8.62 6.34
CA GLU A 220 8.80 -9.78 7.10
C GLU A 220 9.26 -10.92 6.16
N GLY A 221 8.55 -11.14 5.06
CA GLY A 221 8.85 -12.17 4.06
C GLY A 221 9.93 -11.81 3.02
N LYS A 222 10.32 -10.55 2.88
CA LYS A 222 11.15 -10.02 1.77
C LYS A 222 12.44 -10.83 1.53
N GLN A 223 13.10 -11.23 2.60
CA GLN A 223 14.33 -12.00 2.51
C GLN A 223 14.10 -13.43 1.99
N VAL A 224 12.93 -14.03 2.25
CA VAL A 224 12.50 -15.32 1.69
C VAL A 224 12.35 -15.20 0.18
N PHE A 225 11.58 -14.22 -0.30
CA PHE A 225 11.37 -13.98 -1.73
C PHE A 225 12.69 -13.75 -2.49
N LEU A 226 13.57 -12.90 -1.95
CA LEU A 226 14.88 -12.63 -2.56
C LEU A 226 15.77 -13.88 -2.63
N ALA A 227 15.76 -14.71 -1.59
CA ALA A 227 16.52 -15.96 -1.56
C ALA A 227 15.93 -17.01 -2.52
N GLN A 228 14.60 -17.16 -2.56
CA GLN A 228 13.92 -18.05 -3.51
C GLN A 228 14.13 -17.61 -4.96
N ARG A 229 14.10 -16.30 -5.27
CA ARG A 229 14.43 -15.80 -6.61
C ARG A 229 15.84 -16.19 -7.04
N LYS A 230 16.83 -16.10 -6.14
CA LYS A 230 18.19 -16.59 -6.43
C LYS A 230 18.21 -18.11 -6.68
N LEU A 231 17.46 -18.89 -5.90
CA LEU A 231 17.29 -20.33 -6.13
C LEU A 231 16.61 -20.62 -7.46
N GLN A 232 15.63 -19.82 -7.89
CA GLN A 232 14.93 -19.93 -9.16
C GLN A 232 15.90 -19.85 -10.34
N PHE A 233 16.73 -18.80 -10.39
CA PHE A 233 17.76 -18.65 -11.42
C PHE A 233 18.76 -19.81 -11.41
N LEU A 234 19.20 -20.26 -10.23
CA LEU A 234 20.11 -21.39 -10.11
C LEU A 234 19.48 -22.70 -10.60
N ALA A 235 18.24 -22.98 -10.21
CA ALA A 235 17.48 -24.15 -10.66
C ALA A 235 17.26 -24.14 -12.18
N PHE A 236 16.89 -22.98 -12.74
CA PHE A 236 16.73 -22.81 -14.18
C PHE A 236 18.04 -23.00 -14.95
N SER A 237 19.16 -22.47 -14.45
CA SER A 237 20.47 -22.64 -15.09
C SER A 237 20.91 -24.11 -15.18
N MET A 238 20.35 -24.99 -14.32
CA MET A 238 20.60 -26.44 -14.33
C MET A 238 19.57 -27.24 -15.13
N PHE A 239 18.53 -26.59 -15.65
CA PHE A 239 17.46 -27.27 -16.38
C PHE A 239 17.97 -27.96 -17.65
N LEU A 240 18.92 -27.34 -18.36
CA LEU A 240 19.53 -27.87 -19.59
C LEU A 240 20.94 -28.43 -19.37
N THR A 241 21.22 -29.00 -18.20
CA THR A 241 22.51 -29.65 -17.89
C THR A 241 22.31 -31.11 -17.56
N ILE A 242 23.28 -31.94 -17.95
CA ILE A 242 23.31 -33.37 -17.60
C ILE A 242 23.47 -33.49 -16.08
N GLN A 243 22.54 -34.20 -15.45
CA GLN A 243 22.59 -34.45 -14.01
C GLN A 243 23.38 -35.72 -13.75
N ILE A 244 24.62 -35.58 -13.27
CA ILE A 244 25.45 -36.72 -12.86
C ILE A 244 25.05 -37.12 -11.44
N PRO A 245 24.64 -38.37 -11.19
CA PRO A 245 24.37 -38.86 -9.84
C PRO A 245 25.56 -38.60 -8.91
N GLY A 246 25.30 -38.24 -7.65
CA GLY A 246 26.37 -37.96 -6.67
C GLY A 246 26.93 -36.53 -6.72
N PHE A 247 27.05 -35.90 -7.89
CA PHE A 247 27.67 -34.56 -8.05
C PHE A 247 26.96 -33.46 -7.24
N ARG A 248 25.66 -33.63 -6.97
CA ARG A 248 24.88 -32.72 -6.14
C ARG A 248 25.36 -32.65 -4.68
N TYR A 249 26.09 -33.66 -4.20
CA TYR A 249 26.64 -33.74 -2.84
C TYR A 249 28.08 -33.22 -2.75
N LEU A 250 28.73 -32.95 -3.89
CA LEU A 250 30.08 -32.40 -3.90
C LEU A 250 30.04 -30.91 -3.52
N PRO A 251 30.99 -30.41 -2.72
CA PRO A 251 31.05 -29.03 -2.25
C PRO A 251 31.54 -28.05 -3.33
N THR A 252 30.88 -28.03 -4.49
CA THR A 252 31.16 -27.05 -5.55
C THR A 252 30.67 -25.66 -5.14
N LYS A 253 31.29 -24.58 -5.65
CA LYS A 253 30.85 -23.19 -5.39
C LYS A 253 29.33 -23.01 -5.59
N LYS A 254 28.78 -23.66 -6.61
CA LYS A 254 27.35 -23.63 -6.93
C LYS A 254 26.50 -24.40 -5.91
N ASN A 255 26.87 -25.63 -5.57
CA ASN A 255 26.14 -26.43 -4.59
C ASN A 255 26.18 -25.79 -3.19
N LEU A 256 27.34 -25.30 -2.76
CA LEU A 256 27.49 -24.55 -1.50
C LEU A 256 26.56 -23.33 -1.46
N LYS A 257 26.44 -22.60 -2.58
CA LYS A 257 25.52 -21.46 -2.68
C LYS A 257 24.06 -21.87 -2.56
N ILE A 258 23.68 -22.98 -3.21
CA ILE A 258 22.31 -23.53 -3.16
C ILE A 258 21.98 -23.98 -1.73
N TRP A 259 22.88 -24.72 -1.08
CA TRP A 259 22.69 -25.16 0.31
C TRP A 259 22.61 -23.99 1.28
N SER A 260 23.46 -22.97 1.12
CA SER A 260 23.42 -21.75 1.92
C SER A 260 22.08 -21.01 1.76
N LEU A 261 21.59 -20.86 0.53
CA LEU A 261 20.30 -20.21 0.26
C LEU A 261 19.12 -21.04 0.79
N ASP A 262 19.12 -22.35 0.59
CA ASP A 262 18.08 -23.26 1.10
C ASP A 262 18.04 -23.23 2.65
N LYS A 263 19.21 -23.29 3.30
CA LYS A 263 19.33 -23.15 4.76
C LYS A 263 18.78 -21.79 5.23
N LYS A 264 19.10 -20.70 4.52
CA LYS A 264 18.57 -19.36 4.84
C LYS A 264 17.06 -19.33 4.75
N VAL A 265 16.47 -19.83 3.65
CA VAL A 265 15.01 -19.90 3.46
C VAL A 265 14.35 -20.73 4.56
N ARG A 266 14.85 -21.95 4.81
CA ARG A 266 14.33 -22.84 5.86
C ARG A 266 14.38 -22.19 7.24
N SER A 267 15.48 -21.50 7.57
CA SER A 267 15.62 -20.81 8.87
C SER A 267 14.61 -19.68 9.04
N MET A 268 14.38 -18.88 7.99
CA MET A 268 13.40 -17.78 8.04
C MET A 268 11.97 -18.30 8.19
N LEU A 269 11.60 -19.33 7.41
CA LEU A 269 10.28 -19.95 7.53
C LEU A 269 10.08 -20.61 8.89
N ARG A 270 11.10 -21.28 9.43
CA ARG A 270 11.05 -21.84 10.78
C ARG A 270 10.83 -20.75 11.83
N ASN A 271 11.42 -19.56 11.68
CA ASN A 271 11.18 -18.45 12.59
C ASN A 271 9.75 -17.92 12.49
N ILE A 272 9.18 -17.79 11.29
CA ILE A 272 7.77 -17.41 11.09
C ILE A 272 6.85 -18.41 11.79
N ILE A 273 7.09 -19.70 11.60
CA ILE A 273 6.31 -20.77 12.23
C ILE A 273 6.44 -20.72 13.77
N LYS A 274 7.64 -20.55 14.30
CA LYS A 274 7.87 -20.45 15.75
C LYS A 274 7.16 -19.26 16.38
N ILE A 275 7.19 -18.09 15.74
CA ILE A 275 6.48 -16.90 16.20
C ILE A 275 4.98 -17.18 16.25
N ARG A 276 4.43 -17.85 15.23
CA ARG A 276 3.01 -18.22 15.20
C ARG A 276 2.64 -19.20 16.30
N LEU A 277 3.46 -20.23 16.53
CA LEU A 277 3.27 -21.20 17.61
C LEU A 277 3.30 -20.55 19.00
N ALA A 278 4.17 -19.56 19.21
CA ALA A 278 4.28 -18.84 20.48
C ALA A 278 3.10 -17.89 20.75
N ASN A 279 2.47 -17.38 19.70
CA ASN A 279 1.36 -16.42 19.77
C ASN A 279 0.00 -17.10 19.54
N LYS A 280 -0.17 -18.36 19.97
CA LYS A 280 -1.48 -19.04 19.91
C LYS A 280 -2.51 -18.19 20.63
N ASP A 281 -3.57 -17.78 19.93
CA ASP A 281 -4.64 -16.99 20.51
C ASP A 281 -5.77 -17.89 21.03
N THR A 282 -6.80 -17.29 21.64
CA THR A 282 -8.00 -18.02 22.13
C THR A 282 -8.83 -18.66 21.01
N MET A 283 -8.59 -18.30 19.74
CA MET A 283 -9.24 -18.84 18.55
C MET A 283 -8.36 -19.83 17.75
N GLY A 284 -7.17 -20.20 18.27
CA GLY A 284 -6.28 -21.19 17.66
C GLY A 284 -5.04 -20.58 16.99
N TYR A 285 -4.65 -21.13 15.83
CA TYR A 285 -3.48 -20.64 15.05
C TYR A 285 -3.87 -19.67 13.92
N GLY A 286 -5.14 -19.27 13.84
CA GLY A 286 -5.72 -18.44 12.79
C GLY A 286 -6.30 -19.24 11.62
N ASN A 287 -7.11 -18.58 10.79
CA ASN A 287 -7.84 -19.21 9.66
C ASN A 287 -7.08 -19.14 8.32
N ASP A 288 -5.83 -18.67 8.33
CA ASP A 288 -4.95 -18.62 7.16
C ASP A 288 -4.32 -19.99 6.85
N LEU A 289 -3.66 -20.12 5.70
CA LEU A 289 -3.08 -21.40 5.24
C LEU A 289 -2.07 -21.97 6.25
N LEU A 290 -1.22 -21.12 6.85
CA LEU A 290 -0.28 -21.55 7.87
C LEU A 290 -1.03 -22.01 9.13
N GLY A 291 -2.04 -21.26 9.58
CA GLY A 291 -2.89 -21.64 10.70
C GLY A 291 -3.54 -23.00 10.51
N LEU A 292 -4.12 -23.27 9.34
CA LEU A 292 -4.74 -24.57 9.00
C LEU A 292 -3.72 -25.72 8.99
N MET A 293 -2.51 -25.48 8.47
CA MET A 293 -1.44 -26.49 8.51
C MET A 293 -0.97 -26.76 9.95
N LEU A 294 -0.91 -25.74 10.81
CA LEU A 294 -0.53 -25.89 12.21
C LEU A 294 -1.62 -26.58 13.04
N GLU A 295 -2.88 -26.27 12.75
CA GLU A 295 -4.03 -26.93 13.37
C GLU A 295 -4.03 -28.42 13.05
N ALA A 296 -3.80 -28.81 11.78
CA ALA A 296 -3.68 -30.22 11.40
C ALA A 296 -2.52 -30.98 12.08
N CYS A 297 -1.56 -30.26 12.66
CA CYS A 297 -0.46 -30.80 13.45
C CYS A 297 -0.73 -30.82 14.96
N ALA A 298 -1.90 -30.36 15.41
CA ALA A 298 -2.28 -30.37 16.81
C ALA A 298 -2.43 -31.81 17.34
N PRO A 299 -2.11 -32.07 18.62
CA PRO A 299 -2.15 -33.41 19.21
C PRO A 299 -3.52 -34.10 19.15
N GLU A 300 -4.58 -33.31 19.00
CA GLU A 300 -5.99 -33.73 19.00
C GLU A 300 -6.42 -34.42 17.69
N HIS A 301 -5.59 -34.39 16.65
CA HIS A 301 -5.86 -35.06 15.38
C HIS A 301 -5.11 -36.39 15.24
N SER A 302 -5.76 -37.38 14.61
CA SER A 302 -5.20 -38.72 14.36
C SER A 302 -3.81 -38.65 13.71
N GLU A 303 -2.88 -39.52 14.11
CA GLU A 303 -1.51 -39.62 13.55
C GLU A 303 -1.49 -39.67 12.00
N SER A 304 -2.52 -40.24 11.38
CA SER A 304 -2.64 -40.37 9.91
C SER A 304 -2.78 -39.04 9.14
N GLN A 305 -3.05 -37.91 9.82
CA GLN A 305 -3.29 -36.59 9.20
C GLN A 305 -2.24 -35.54 9.55
N GLN A 306 -1.30 -35.83 10.45
CA GLN A 306 -0.32 -34.86 10.93
C GLN A 306 0.77 -34.61 9.87
N LEU A 307 1.10 -33.34 9.63
CA LEU A 307 2.30 -32.95 8.88
C LEU A 307 3.48 -32.76 9.83
N SER A 308 4.69 -33.16 9.42
CA SER A 308 5.90 -32.83 10.17
C SER A 308 6.30 -31.36 9.99
N MET A 309 7.09 -30.81 10.91
CA MET A 309 7.61 -29.44 10.79
C MET A 309 8.38 -29.21 9.47
N ASP A 310 9.14 -30.20 8.99
CA ASP A 310 9.86 -30.10 7.72
C ASP A 310 8.92 -30.16 6.51
N GLU A 311 7.79 -30.88 6.60
CA GLU A 311 6.73 -30.88 5.60
C GLU A 311 6.02 -29.53 5.54
N ILE A 312 5.68 -28.92 6.68
CA ILE A 312 5.10 -27.56 6.74
C ILE A 312 6.05 -26.55 6.11
N ILE A 313 7.35 -26.58 6.44
CA ILE A 313 8.35 -25.70 5.81
C ILE A 313 8.39 -25.92 4.29
N ALA A 314 8.28 -27.16 3.82
CA ALA A 314 8.26 -27.47 2.39
C ALA A 314 7.00 -26.92 1.70
N GLU A 315 5.83 -27.02 2.33
CA GLU A 315 4.61 -26.40 1.82
C GLU A 315 4.71 -24.87 1.79
N CYS A 316 5.21 -24.26 2.87
CA CYS A 316 5.46 -22.82 2.91
C CYS A 316 6.33 -22.37 1.72
N LYS A 317 7.43 -23.06 1.42
CA LYS A 317 8.27 -22.75 0.24
C LYS A 317 7.49 -22.82 -1.07
N THR A 318 6.62 -23.83 -1.21
CA THR A 318 5.78 -24.02 -2.39
C THR A 318 4.79 -22.85 -2.56
N PHE A 319 4.07 -22.46 -1.50
CA PHE A 319 3.09 -21.39 -1.56
C PHE A 319 3.72 -20.00 -1.68
N PHE A 320 4.82 -19.75 -0.97
CA PHE A 320 5.60 -18.52 -1.14
C PHE A 320 6.02 -18.33 -2.59
N PHE A 321 6.51 -19.36 -3.28
CA PHE A 321 6.89 -19.24 -4.68
C PHE A 321 5.67 -19.19 -5.62
N GLY A 322 4.79 -20.18 -5.51
CA GLY A 322 3.67 -20.38 -6.44
C GLY A 322 2.65 -19.23 -6.43
N GLY A 323 2.36 -18.67 -5.25
CA GLY A 323 1.35 -17.63 -5.08
C GLY A 323 1.73 -16.26 -5.62
N HIS A 324 3.02 -15.89 -5.60
CA HIS A 324 3.45 -14.56 -6.06
C HIS A 324 4.00 -14.55 -7.50
N ASP A 325 4.90 -15.48 -7.83
CA ASP A 325 5.65 -15.40 -9.10
C ASP A 325 4.72 -15.68 -10.28
N THR A 326 3.69 -16.52 -10.14
CA THR A 326 2.76 -16.79 -11.25
C THR A 326 1.75 -15.64 -11.44
N THR A 327 1.11 -15.16 -10.38
CA THR A 327 0.11 -14.09 -10.47
C THR A 327 0.74 -12.76 -10.91
N SER A 328 1.95 -12.44 -10.47
CA SER A 328 2.63 -11.20 -10.90
C SER A 328 2.86 -11.15 -12.40
N HIS A 329 3.23 -12.27 -13.03
CA HIS A 329 3.38 -12.34 -14.48
C HIS A 329 2.03 -12.34 -15.21
N LEU A 330 0.98 -12.96 -14.64
CA LEU A 330 -0.39 -12.82 -15.18
C LEU A 330 -0.82 -11.34 -15.22
N LEU A 331 -0.67 -10.62 -14.11
CA LEU A 331 -1.00 -9.19 -14.02
C LEU A 331 -0.18 -8.37 -15.02
N THR A 332 1.12 -8.66 -15.11
CA THR A 332 2.03 -8.00 -16.06
C THR A 332 1.55 -8.16 -17.50
N TRP A 333 1.28 -9.39 -17.95
CA TRP A 333 0.82 -9.65 -19.32
C TRP A 333 -0.59 -9.13 -19.56
N THR A 334 -1.45 -9.11 -18.54
CA THR A 334 -2.79 -8.49 -18.62
C THR A 334 -2.68 -7.00 -18.91
N MET A 335 -1.81 -6.28 -18.19
CA MET A 335 -1.60 -4.84 -18.41
C MET A 335 -0.99 -4.54 -19.78
N PHE A 336 -0.05 -5.36 -20.23
CA PHE A 336 0.47 -5.30 -21.59
C PHE A 336 -0.65 -5.44 -22.63
N LEU A 337 -1.48 -6.48 -22.52
CA LEU A 337 -2.57 -6.72 -23.48
C LEU A 337 -3.66 -5.64 -23.42
N LEU A 338 -4.01 -5.12 -22.24
CA LEU A 338 -4.96 -4.02 -22.11
C LEU A 338 -4.48 -2.75 -22.82
N SER A 339 -3.17 -2.52 -22.80
CA SER A 339 -2.57 -1.34 -23.44
C SER A 339 -2.46 -1.45 -24.96
N THR A 340 -2.39 -2.67 -25.50
CA THR A 340 -2.38 -2.93 -26.95
C THR A 340 -3.79 -3.15 -27.53
N HIS A 341 -4.80 -3.35 -26.67
CA HIS A 341 -6.20 -3.58 -27.04
C HIS A 341 -7.13 -2.58 -26.34
N PRO A 342 -7.07 -1.28 -26.69
CA PRO A 342 -7.82 -0.22 -26.01
C PRO A 342 -9.36 -0.40 -26.09
N GLU A 343 -9.86 -1.09 -27.12
CA GLU A 343 -11.26 -1.46 -27.25
C GLU A 343 -11.73 -2.41 -26.14
N TRP A 344 -10.91 -3.41 -25.78
CA TRP A 344 -11.18 -4.30 -24.64
C TRP A 344 -11.05 -3.56 -23.33
N MET A 345 -10.03 -2.71 -23.17
CA MET A 345 -9.88 -1.88 -21.98
C MET A 345 -11.12 -1.00 -21.75
N ARG A 346 -11.71 -0.41 -22.79
CA ARG A 346 -12.93 0.40 -22.69
C ARG A 346 -14.15 -0.44 -22.28
N LYS A 347 -14.31 -1.63 -22.88
CA LYS A 347 -15.40 -2.57 -22.55
C LYS A 347 -15.32 -3.04 -21.09
N ILE A 348 -14.13 -3.46 -20.65
CA ILE A 348 -13.89 -3.92 -19.27
C ILE A 348 -14.06 -2.77 -18.28
N ARG A 349 -13.58 -1.57 -18.61
CA ARG A 349 -13.81 -0.39 -17.76
C ARG A 349 -15.29 -0.10 -17.59
N LYS A 350 -16.10 -0.20 -18.64
CA LYS A 350 -17.56 -0.06 -18.54
C LYS A 350 -18.16 -1.12 -17.61
N GLU A 351 -17.73 -2.38 -17.72
CA GLU A 351 -18.13 -3.45 -16.79
C GLU A 351 -17.75 -3.12 -15.34
N VAL A 352 -16.50 -2.70 -15.10
CA VAL A 352 -16.00 -2.30 -13.77
C VAL A 352 -16.82 -1.14 -13.19
N THR A 353 -17.06 -0.08 -13.95
CA THR A 353 -17.87 1.05 -13.50
C THR A 353 -19.33 0.64 -13.21
N THR A 354 -19.90 -0.27 -13.99
CA THR A 354 -21.29 -0.73 -13.80
C THR A 354 -21.44 -1.61 -12.56
N ILE A 355 -20.47 -2.50 -12.30
CA ILE A 355 -20.56 -3.49 -11.20
C ILE A 355 -20.04 -2.92 -9.88
N CYS A 356 -18.92 -2.20 -9.92
CA CYS A 356 -18.22 -1.73 -8.72
C CYS A 356 -18.31 -0.21 -8.51
N GLY A 357 -18.61 0.58 -9.54
CA GLY A 357 -18.52 2.03 -9.45
C GLY A 357 -17.14 2.48 -8.97
N ASP A 358 -17.13 3.31 -7.92
CA ASP A 358 -15.94 3.77 -7.20
C ASP A 358 -15.62 2.93 -5.93
N GLU A 359 -16.42 1.91 -5.62
CA GLU A 359 -16.27 1.08 -4.43
C GLU A 359 -15.12 0.08 -4.57
N VAL A 360 -14.58 -0.36 -3.42
CA VAL A 360 -13.59 -1.44 -3.37
C VAL A 360 -14.28 -2.76 -3.76
N PRO A 361 -13.75 -3.53 -4.72
CA PRO A 361 -14.43 -4.72 -5.19
C PRO A 361 -14.50 -5.80 -4.10
N THR A 362 -15.70 -6.37 -3.92
CA THR A 362 -15.93 -7.54 -3.06
C THR A 362 -15.86 -8.85 -3.87
N GLY A 363 -15.68 -9.99 -3.20
CA GLY A 363 -15.63 -11.29 -3.87
C GLY A 363 -16.87 -11.59 -4.74
N ASP A 364 -18.06 -11.16 -4.30
CA ASP A 364 -19.30 -11.33 -5.07
C ASP A 364 -19.38 -10.41 -6.29
N MET A 365 -18.84 -9.19 -6.20
CA MET A 365 -18.71 -8.30 -7.37
C MET A 365 -17.75 -8.89 -8.40
N LEU A 366 -16.60 -9.41 -7.98
CA LEU A 366 -15.60 -10.02 -8.86
C LEU A 366 -16.14 -11.27 -9.61
N ASN A 367 -17.06 -12.00 -8.98
CA ASN A 367 -17.74 -13.13 -9.62
C ASN A 367 -18.65 -12.71 -10.78
N LYS A 368 -19.17 -11.48 -10.79
CA LYS A 368 -20.03 -10.95 -11.86
C LYS A 368 -19.26 -10.38 -13.06
N MET A 369 -17.93 -10.25 -12.96
CA MET A 369 -17.09 -9.65 -14.01
C MET A 369 -16.76 -10.67 -15.12
N ASN A 370 -17.67 -10.81 -16.07
CA ASN A 370 -17.57 -11.78 -17.15
C ASN A 370 -16.56 -11.36 -18.22
N LEU A 371 -16.53 -10.09 -18.63
CA LEU A 371 -15.59 -9.59 -19.64
C LEU A 371 -14.15 -9.65 -19.14
N LEU A 372 -13.91 -9.20 -17.91
CA LEU A 372 -12.58 -9.32 -17.29
C LEU A 372 -12.15 -10.79 -17.16
N ASN A 373 -13.08 -11.68 -16.81
CA ASN A 373 -12.78 -13.11 -16.74
C ASN A 373 -12.33 -13.68 -18.09
N MET A 374 -13.08 -13.39 -19.16
CA MET A 374 -12.70 -13.81 -20.52
C MET A 374 -11.33 -13.25 -20.94
N PHE A 375 -11.06 -11.99 -20.60
CA PHE A 375 -9.78 -11.33 -20.89
C PHE A 375 -8.60 -12.01 -20.18
N LEU A 376 -8.77 -12.34 -18.90
CA LEU A 376 -7.74 -13.04 -18.12
C LEU A 376 -7.52 -14.47 -18.63
N LEU A 377 -8.58 -15.18 -19.04
CA LEU A 377 -8.47 -16.51 -19.62
C LEU A 377 -7.69 -16.50 -20.94
N GLU A 378 -7.94 -15.51 -21.81
CA GLU A 378 -7.19 -15.36 -23.06
C GLU A 378 -5.74 -14.91 -22.82
N THR A 379 -5.52 -14.03 -21.84
CA THR A 379 -4.18 -13.69 -21.36
C THR A 379 -3.43 -14.94 -20.90
N LEU A 380 -4.07 -15.81 -20.11
CA LEU A 380 -3.49 -17.07 -19.63
C LEU A 380 -3.25 -18.08 -20.75
N ARG A 381 -4.06 -18.07 -21.82
CA ARG A 381 -3.84 -18.92 -23.00
C ARG A 381 -2.56 -18.49 -23.72
N LEU A 382 -2.46 -17.20 -24.06
CA LEU A 382 -1.34 -16.68 -24.85
C LEU A 382 -0.06 -16.53 -24.03
N TYR A 383 -0.12 -15.89 -22.86
CA TYR A 383 1.02 -15.54 -22.01
C TYR A 383 0.97 -16.22 -20.64
N GLY A 384 0.48 -17.47 -20.58
CA GLY A 384 0.45 -18.26 -19.36
C GLY A 384 1.84 -18.37 -18.69
N PRO A 385 1.96 -18.09 -17.37
CA PRO A 385 3.25 -18.11 -16.68
C PRO A 385 3.98 -19.44 -16.82
N VAL A 386 3.28 -20.59 -16.78
CA VAL A 386 3.88 -21.91 -16.94
C VAL A 386 3.72 -22.40 -18.39
N SER A 387 4.82 -22.36 -19.15
CA SER A 387 4.83 -22.71 -20.59
C SER A 387 5.14 -24.18 -20.91
N LEU A 388 5.59 -24.94 -19.91
CA LEU A 388 5.98 -26.34 -20.03
C LEU A 388 5.74 -27.05 -18.69
N ILE A 389 5.05 -28.20 -18.74
CA ILE A 389 4.97 -29.11 -17.59
C ILE A 389 5.53 -30.48 -17.95
N SER A 390 5.79 -31.30 -16.95
CA SER A 390 6.37 -32.63 -17.15
C SER A 390 5.74 -33.68 -16.25
N ARG A 391 5.78 -34.93 -16.72
CA ARG A 391 5.47 -36.15 -15.96
C ARG A 391 6.56 -37.18 -16.20
N ARG A 392 6.66 -38.17 -15.32
CA ARG A 392 7.55 -39.33 -15.49
C ARG A 392 6.69 -40.59 -15.53
N THR A 393 7.01 -41.54 -16.40
CA THR A 393 6.34 -42.85 -16.36
C THR A 393 6.84 -43.64 -15.15
N GLY A 394 5.94 -43.99 -14.23
CA GLY A 394 6.26 -44.76 -13.02
C GLY A 394 6.46 -46.26 -13.29
N THR A 395 5.86 -46.75 -14.37
CA THR A 395 5.98 -48.11 -14.88
C THR A 395 6.02 -48.07 -16.42
N ASN A 396 6.15 -49.23 -17.08
CA ASN A 396 5.93 -49.31 -18.52
C ASN A 396 4.49 -48.88 -18.83
N ALA A 397 4.32 -47.78 -19.58
CA ALA A 397 3.04 -47.13 -19.80
C ALA A 397 2.57 -47.28 -21.24
N LYS A 398 1.24 -47.33 -21.45
CA LYS A 398 0.60 -47.28 -22.76
C LYS A 398 -0.35 -46.10 -22.83
N PHE A 399 -0.11 -45.18 -23.76
CA PHE A 399 -0.97 -44.03 -24.01
C PHE A 399 -0.86 -43.62 -25.48
N GLY A 400 -1.92 -43.05 -26.06
CA GLY A 400 -1.89 -42.62 -27.48
C GLY A 400 -1.45 -43.70 -28.48
N GLY A 401 -1.79 -44.97 -28.21
CA GLY A 401 -1.39 -46.11 -29.04
C GLY A 401 0.07 -46.58 -28.87
N ILE A 402 0.91 -45.85 -28.13
CA ILE A 402 2.35 -46.15 -27.99
C ILE A 402 2.68 -46.76 -26.62
N LYS A 403 3.66 -47.68 -26.61
CA LYS A 403 4.24 -48.29 -25.41
C LYS A 403 5.55 -47.59 -25.07
N VAL A 404 5.60 -47.01 -23.88
CA VAL A 404 6.71 -46.19 -23.40
C VAL A 404 7.33 -46.83 -22.16
N PRO A 405 8.66 -46.99 -22.11
CA PRO A 405 9.32 -47.66 -21.00
C PRO A 405 9.26 -46.81 -19.71
N GLU A 406 9.37 -47.49 -18.58
CA GLU A 406 9.48 -46.87 -17.27
C GLU A 406 10.60 -45.82 -17.21
N GLY A 407 10.31 -44.74 -16.48
CA GLY A 407 11.23 -43.67 -16.19
C GLY A 407 11.40 -42.67 -17.34
N THR A 408 10.63 -42.78 -18.42
CA THR A 408 10.60 -41.81 -19.52
C THR A 408 9.95 -40.51 -19.07
N ILE A 409 10.54 -39.37 -19.45
CA ILE A 409 9.98 -38.06 -19.12
C ILE A 409 9.02 -37.62 -20.23
N LEU A 410 7.77 -37.35 -19.85
CA LEU A 410 6.74 -36.82 -20.73
C LEU A 410 6.73 -35.30 -20.59
N ARG A 411 6.96 -34.58 -21.69
CA ARG A 411 7.04 -33.12 -21.76
C ARG A 411 5.80 -32.60 -22.46
N ILE A 412 5.03 -31.74 -21.80
CA ILE A 412 3.78 -31.18 -22.35
C ILE A 412 4.02 -29.68 -22.60
N PRO A 413 4.34 -29.28 -23.84
CA PRO A 413 4.65 -27.89 -24.18
C PRO A 413 3.36 -27.06 -24.30
N ILE A 414 2.87 -26.59 -23.15
CA ILE A 414 1.62 -25.80 -23.04
C ILE A 414 1.60 -24.62 -24.03
N ALA A 415 2.70 -23.87 -24.15
CA ALA A 415 2.76 -22.71 -25.04
C ALA A 415 2.59 -23.07 -26.52
N THR A 416 3.03 -24.27 -26.93
CA THR A 416 2.83 -24.80 -28.28
C THR A 416 1.38 -25.27 -28.46
N ILE A 417 0.83 -26.02 -27.50
CA ILE A 417 -0.56 -26.51 -27.54
C ILE A 417 -1.57 -25.35 -27.57
N HIS A 418 -1.33 -24.29 -26.80
CA HIS A 418 -2.19 -23.12 -26.75
C HIS A 418 -2.22 -22.30 -28.05
N ARG A 419 -1.29 -22.55 -28.98
CA ARG A 419 -1.21 -21.92 -30.31
C ARG A 419 -1.44 -22.92 -31.45
N ASP A 420 -1.82 -24.15 -31.12
CA ASP A 420 -2.10 -25.16 -32.12
C ASP A 420 -3.43 -24.84 -32.81
N LYS A 421 -3.37 -24.53 -34.11
CA LYS A 421 -4.54 -24.19 -34.92
C LYS A 421 -5.55 -25.33 -35.03
N GLU A 422 -5.10 -26.58 -34.92
CA GLU A 422 -6.04 -27.70 -34.87
C GLU A 422 -6.89 -27.68 -33.60
N VAL A 423 -6.34 -27.17 -32.49
CA VAL A 423 -7.02 -27.10 -31.19
C VAL A 423 -7.82 -25.81 -31.04
N TRP A 424 -7.22 -24.66 -31.37
CA TRP A 424 -7.75 -23.33 -31.08
C TRP A 424 -8.34 -22.58 -32.29
N GLY A 425 -8.22 -23.13 -33.51
CA GLY A 425 -8.68 -22.50 -34.75
C GLY A 425 -7.59 -21.72 -35.48
N GLU A 426 -7.89 -21.21 -36.67
CA GLU A 426 -6.91 -20.47 -37.50
C GLU A 426 -6.41 -19.19 -36.84
N ASP A 427 -7.25 -18.58 -36.00
CA ASP A 427 -6.99 -17.40 -35.18
C ASP A 427 -6.26 -17.71 -33.86
N ALA A 428 -5.57 -18.86 -33.76
CA ALA A 428 -4.88 -19.29 -32.53
C ALA A 428 -3.79 -18.32 -32.06
N ASP A 429 -3.15 -17.59 -32.97
CA ASP A 429 -2.11 -16.61 -32.63
C ASP A 429 -2.66 -15.21 -32.32
N GLU A 430 -3.97 -14.98 -32.55
CA GLU A 430 -4.64 -13.71 -32.26
C GLU A 430 -5.11 -13.62 -30.80
N PHE A 431 -5.11 -12.42 -30.24
CA PHE A 431 -5.71 -12.15 -28.93
C PHE A 431 -7.22 -11.93 -29.06
N LYS A 432 -8.02 -12.93 -28.69
CA LYS A 432 -9.48 -12.92 -28.87
C LYS A 432 -10.23 -13.39 -27.62
N PRO A 433 -10.45 -12.53 -26.62
CA PRO A 433 -11.15 -12.90 -25.38
C PRO A 433 -12.56 -13.48 -25.59
N ALA A 434 -13.28 -13.05 -26.65
CA ALA A 434 -14.63 -13.52 -26.96
C ALA A 434 -14.75 -15.05 -27.16
N ARG A 435 -13.63 -15.76 -27.38
CA ARG A 435 -13.57 -17.23 -27.38
C ARG A 435 -14.20 -17.86 -26.14
N PHE A 436 -14.08 -17.19 -25.00
CA PHE A 436 -14.50 -17.70 -23.71
C PHE A 436 -15.95 -17.32 -23.33
N GLU A 437 -16.71 -16.71 -24.24
CA GLU A 437 -18.09 -16.25 -24.00
C GLU A 437 -19.01 -17.40 -23.57
N ASN A 438 -18.85 -18.56 -24.21
CA ASN A 438 -19.62 -19.77 -23.91
C ASN A 438 -18.93 -20.69 -22.88
N GLY A 439 -17.96 -20.15 -22.12
CA GLY A 439 -17.19 -20.88 -21.11
C GLY A 439 -15.95 -21.59 -21.65
N VAL A 440 -15.07 -22.01 -20.73
CA VAL A 440 -13.75 -22.60 -21.04
C VAL A 440 -13.85 -23.88 -21.88
N SER A 441 -14.87 -24.71 -21.63
CA SER A 441 -15.04 -26.00 -22.32
C SER A 441 -15.50 -25.86 -23.78
N LYS A 442 -16.00 -24.70 -24.18
CA LYS A 442 -16.44 -24.42 -25.55
C LYS A 442 -15.50 -23.47 -26.30
N ALA A 443 -14.43 -23.00 -25.65
CA ALA A 443 -13.51 -22.01 -26.21
C ALA A 443 -12.56 -22.55 -27.30
N ALA A 444 -12.46 -23.87 -27.41
CA ALA A 444 -11.59 -24.59 -28.33
C ALA A 444 -12.30 -25.86 -28.84
N LYS A 445 -11.74 -26.51 -29.87
CA LYS A 445 -12.27 -27.80 -30.35
C LYS A 445 -12.19 -28.91 -29.30
N HIS A 446 -11.29 -28.76 -28.32
CA HIS A 446 -11.15 -29.69 -27.21
C HIS A 446 -11.63 -29.07 -25.89
N PRO A 447 -12.53 -29.74 -25.13
CA PRO A 447 -13.13 -29.16 -23.92
C PRO A 447 -12.15 -28.82 -22.79
N ASN A 448 -10.93 -29.36 -22.83
CA ASN A 448 -9.91 -29.16 -21.80
C ASN A 448 -8.62 -28.56 -22.37
N ALA A 449 -8.72 -27.84 -23.49
CA ALA A 449 -7.57 -27.29 -24.21
C ALA A 449 -6.78 -26.23 -23.41
N LEU A 450 -7.46 -25.50 -22.50
CA LEU A 450 -6.81 -24.50 -21.65
C LEU A 450 -6.07 -25.19 -20.49
N LEU A 451 -4.74 -25.26 -20.60
CA LEU A 451 -3.85 -25.93 -19.67
C LEU A 451 -3.09 -24.97 -18.74
N SER A 452 -3.48 -23.69 -18.67
CA SER A 452 -2.78 -22.68 -17.86
C SER A 452 -2.72 -23.03 -16.37
N PHE A 453 -3.72 -23.75 -15.86
CA PHE A 453 -3.77 -24.29 -14.50
C PHE A 453 -3.58 -25.81 -14.45
N SER A 454 -3.05 -26.42 -15.52
CA SER A 454 -3.09 -27.88 -15.76
C SER A 454 -4.54 -28.40 -15.79
N ASN A 455 -4.69 -29.72 -15.96
CA ASN A 455 -5.98 -30.41 -15.87
C ASN A 455 -5.85 -31.68 -15.02
N GLY A 456 -6.98 -32.26 -14.63
CA GLY A 456 -7.09 -33.52 -13.90
C GLY A 456 -6.91 -33.39 -12.38
N PRO A 457 -6.69 -34.50 -11.65
CA PRO A 457 -6.56 -34.50 -10.18
C PRO A 457 -5.37 -33.68 -9.67
N ARG A 458 -4.45 -33.30 -10.57
CA ARG A 458 -3.26 -32.48 -10.27
C ARG A 458 -3.36 -31.08 -10.87
N SER A 459 -4.57 -30.56 -11.06
CA SER A 459 -4.81 -29.15 -11.40
C SER A 459 -4.30 -28.22 -10.30
N CYS A 460 -4.08 -26.96 -10.64
CA CYS A 460 -3.59 -25.96 -9.72
C CYS A 460 -4.62 -25.70 -8.61
N ILE A 461 -4.24 -25.94 -7.35
CA ILE A 461 -5.10 -25.67 -6.19
C ILE A 461 -5.36 -24.17 -6.00
N GLY A 462 -4.42 -23.31 -6.42
CA GLY A 462 -4.50 -21.86 -6.29
C GLY A 462 -5.23 -21.15 -7.45
N GLN A 463 -5.89 -21.87 -8.36
CA GLN A 463 -6.54 -21.29 -9.53
C GLN A 463 -7.52 -20.18 -9.16
N ASN A 464 -8.44 -20.45 -8.23
CA ASN A 464 -9.46 -19.47 -7.83
C ASN A 464 -8.85 -18.27 -7.11
N PHE A 465 -7.86 -18.51 -6.25
CA PHE A 465 -7.11 -17.45 -5.58
C PHE A 465 -6.45 -16.50 -6.60
N ALA A 466 -5.72 -17.05 -7.58
CA ALA A 466 -5.03 -16.25 -8.61
C ALA A 466 -6.01 -15.46 -9.48
N MET A 467 -7.17 -16.04 -9.82
CA MET A 467 -8.20 -15.34 -10.60
C MET A 467 -8.88 -14.22 -9.81
N ILE A 468 -9.19 -14.44 -8.52
CA ILE A 468 -9.74 -13.40 -7.64
C ILE A 468 -8.74 -12.26 -7.45
N GLU A 469 -7.48 -12.60 -7.14
CA GLU A 469 -6.40 -11.63 -7.00
C GLU A 469 -6.23 -10.80 -8.27
N ALA A 470 -6.13 -11.45 -9.43
CA ALA A 470 -5.98 -10.74 -10.71
C ALA A 470 -7.18 -9.83 -11.00
N LYS A 471 -8.41 -10.30 -10.78
CA LYS A 471 -9.61 -9.48 -11.02
C LYS A 471 -9.67 -8.27 -10.08
N ALA A 472 -9.38 -8.44 -8.79
CA ALA A 472 -9.38 -7.36 -7.81
C ALA A 472 -8.37 -6.27 -8.20
N VAL A 473 -7.14 -6.67 -8.49
CA VAL A 473 -6.05 -5.73 -8.84
C VAL A 473 -6.39 -4.96 -10.12
N ILE A 474 -6.79 -5.65 -11.18
CA ILE A 474 -7.09 -5.00 -12.47
C ILE A 474 -8.31 -4.08 -12.36
N THR A 475 -9.35 -4.49 -11.63
CA THR A 475 -10.53 -3.65 -11.35
C THR A 475 -10.11 -2.35 -10.69
N MET A 476 -9.36 -2.41 -9.60
CA MET A 476 -8.94 -1.23 -8.86
C MET A 476 -8.06 -0.31 -9.72
N ILE A 477 -7.14 -0.87 -10.51
CA ILE A 477 -6.32 -0.08 -11.46
C ILE A 477 -7.20 0.64 -12.49
N LEU A 478 -8.17 -0.06 -13.10
CA LEU A 478 -9.05 0.49 -14.11
C LEU A 478 -10.02 1.56 -13.57
N GLN A 479 -10.38 1.51 -12.29
CA GLN A 479 -11.17 2.56 -11.62
C GLN A 479 -10.43 3.90 -11.52
N ARG A 480 -9.09 3.88 -11.41
CA ARG A 480 -8.33 5.09 -11.01
C ARG A 480 -7.35 5.62 -12.03
N PHE A 481 -6.84 4.77 -12.92
CA PHE A 481 -5.78 5.16 -13.84
C PHE A 481 -6.15 4.90 -15.30
N SER A 482 -5.68 5.76 -16.18
CA SER A 482 -5.44 5.41 -17.58
C SER A 482 -3.96 5.11 -17.75
N PHE A 483 -3.61 4.28 -18.72
CA PHE A 483 -2.23 3.88 -18.95
C PHE A 483 -1.97 3.58 -20.43
N THR A 484 -0.72 3.77 -20.83
CA THR A 484 -0.20 3.40 -22.16
C THR A 484 1.19 2.78 -22.00
N LEU A 485 1.64 2.02 -23.00
CA LEU A 485 3.03 1.53 -23.00
C LEU A 485 4.00 2.71 -23.03
N SER A 486 5.11 2.58 -22.30
CA SER A 486 6.22 3.51 -22.45
C SER A 486 6.91 3.29 -23.81
N PRO A 487 7.36 4.36 -24.49
CA PRO A 487 8.25 4.25 -25.65
C PRO A 487 9.54 3.45 -25.38
N LYS A 488 9.93 3.27 -24.11
CA LYS A 488 11.11 2.48 -23.71
C LYS A 488 10.83 0.97 -23.61
N TYR A 489 9.58 0.54 -23.81
CA TYR A 489 9.23 -0.87 -23.72
C TYR A 489 9.92 -1.67 -24.83
N VAL A 490 10.49 -2.82 -24.45
CA VAL A 490 11.13 -3.76 -25.38
C VAL A 490 10.44 -5.11 -25.25
N HIS A 491 9.70 -5.51 -26.29
CA HIS A 491 8.93 -6.76 -26.28
C HIS A 491 9.85 -7.98 -26.47
N THR A 492 10.45 -8.45 -25.37
CA THR A 492 11.29 -9.66 -25.35
C THR A 492 10.83 -10.61 -24.24
N PRO A 493 9.85 -11.49 -24.52
CA PRO A 493 9.44 -12.52 -23.57
C PRO A 493 10.55 -13.57 -23.38
N ILE A 494 10.80 -13.95 -22.13
CA ILE A 494 11.73 -15.02 -21.74
C ILE A 494 11.08 -15.95 -20.73
N SER A 495 11.60 -17.17 -20.58
CA SER A 495 11.15 -18.10 -19.54
C SER A 495 12.31 -18.49 -18.62
N VAL A 496 12.17 -18.25 -17.31
CA VAL A 496 13.15 -18.61 -16.27
C VAL A 496 12.46 -19.43 -15.18
N ILE A 497 11.73 -20.48 -15.59
CA ILE A 497 10.64 -21.19 -14.90
C ILE A 497 9.27 -20.61 -15.26
N THR A 498 9.10 -19.30 -15.10
CA THR A 498 7.88 -18.57 -15.51
C THR A 498 8.15 -17.67 -16.72
N LEU A 499 7.13 -17.48 -17.57
CA LEU A 499 7.15 -16.59 -18.72
C LEU A 499 7.02 -15.12 -18.28
N ARG A 500 7.98 -14.28 -18.67
CA ARG A 500 8.07 -12.89 -18.22
C ARG A 500 8.74 -11.97 -19.24
N PRO A 501 8.48 -10.66 -19.21
CA PRO A 501 9.24 -9.72 -20.00
C PRO A 501 10.68 -9.64 -19.46
N LYS A 502 11.69 -9.75 -20.35
CA LYS A 502 13.10 -9.70 -19.97
C LYS A 502 13.51 -8.39 -19.30
N TYR A 503 12.95 -7.28 -19.79
CA TYR A 503 13.30 -5.91 -19.39
C TYR A 503 12.21 -5.23 -18.55
N GLY A 504 11.22 -5.99 -18.07
CA GLY A 504 10.07 -5.43 -17.36
C GLY A 504 9.00 -4.85 -18.30
N LEU A 505 8.04 -4.12 -17.72
CA LEU A 505 6.90 -3.49 -18.40
C LEU A 505 6.76 -2.02 -17.91
N PRO A 506 7.64 -1.11 -18.37
CA PRO A 506 7.46 0.31 -18.15
C PRO A 506 6.19 0.82 -18.84
N MET A 507 5.30 1.46 -18.07
CA MET A 507 4.06 2.04 -18.55
C MET A 507 3.92 3.48 -18.09
N ILE A 508 3.31 4.31 -18.93
CA ILE A 508 2.96 5.69 -18.59
C ILE A 508 1.55 5.66 -18.00
N LEU A 509 1.43 5.96 -16.71
CA LEU A 509 0.16 6.05 -16.00
C LEU A 509 -0.28 7.51 -15.92
N ARG A 510 -1.60 7.73 -15.94
CA ARG A 510 -2.25 9.02 -15.70
C ARG A 510 -3.44 8.82 -14.76
N SER A 511 -3.64 9.75 -13.83
CA SER A 511 -4.81 9.74 -12.96
C SER A 511 -6.08 10.04 -13.76
N LEU A 512 -7.16 9.29 -13.51
CA LEU A 512 -8.50 9.59 -14.03
C LEU A 512 -9.25 10.54 -13.11
N LYS A 513 -8.93 10.51 -11.81
CA LYS A 513 -9.47 11.46 -10.85
C LYS A 513 -8.71 12.76 -11.06
N ASN A 514 -9.45 13.79 -11.47
CA ASN A 514 -8.95 15.14 -11.72
C ASN A 514 -8.09 15.57 -10.50
N PRO A 515 -6.78 15.85 -10.66
CA PRO A 515 -5.89 16.14 -9.52
C PRO A 515 -6.27 17.40 -8.73
N ASN A 516 -7.29 18.15 -9.18
CA ASN A 516 -7.85 19.31 -8.47
C ASN A 516 -8.95 18.97 -7.47
N ALA A 517 -9.41 17.71 -7.38
CA ALA A 517 -10.41 17.31 -6.40
C ALA A 517 -9.74 16.59 -5.21
N LEU A 518 -9.53 17.35 -4.14
CA LEU A 518 -9.29 16.90 -2.77
C LEU A 518 -7.99 16.12 -2.52
N VAL A 519 -6.92 16.85 -2.21
CA VAL A 519 -6.03 16.39 -1.14
C VAL A 519 -6.89 16.30 0.12
N SER A 520 -7.28 15.08 0.54
CA SER A 520 -7.93 14.92 1.82
C SER A 520 -6.95 15.41 2.90
N PHE A 521 -7.43 16.23 3.82
CA PHE A 521 -6.65 16.73 4.97
C PHE A 521 -6.11 15.61 5.90
N SER A 522 -6.24 14.33 5.52
CA SER A 522 -6.10 13.17 6.41
C SER A 522 -5.26 12.02 5.87
N SER A 523 -4.49 12.16 4.78
CA SER A 523 -3.63 11.07 4.29
C SER A 523 -2.34 10.83 5.12
N GLY A 524 -2.28 11.35 6.35
CA GLY A 524 -1.17 11.18 7.29
C GLY A 524 -1.57 10.42 8.56
N PRO A 525 -0.62 10.02 9.41
CA PRO A 525 -0.87 9.27 10.67
C PRO A 525 -1.73 10.04 11.71
N ARG A 526 -2.03 11.31 11.46
CA ARG A 526 -2.79 12.22 12.34
C ARG A 526 -4.13 12.59 11.68
N SER A 527 -4.98 11.60 11.43
CA SER A 527 -6.32 11.83 10.85
C SER A 527 -7.19 12.70 11.77
N CYS A 528 -8.13 13.46 11.19
CA CYS A 528 -9.06 14.28 11.96
C CYS A 528 -10.12 13.39 12.61
N ILE A 529 -10.07 13.26 13.94
CA ILE A 529 -10.97 12.42 14.74
C ILE A 529 -12.46 12.77 14.51
N GLY A 530 -12.78 14.03 14.26
CA GLY A 530 -14.15 14.51 14.08
C GLY A 530 -14.66 14.51 12.63
N GLN A 531 -13.88 14.04 11.64
CA GLN A 531 -14.26 14.13 10.23
C GLN A 531 -15.58 13.40 9.93
N ASN A 532 -15.72 12.17 10.45
CA ASN A 532 -16.92 11.37 10.22
C ASN A 532 -18.16 11.97 10.89
N PHE A 533 -17.99 12.54 12.09
CA PHE A 533 -19.07 13.23 12.80
C PHE A 533 -19.56 14.44 12.01
N ALA A 534 -18.64 15.30 11.53
CA ALA A 534 -19.00 16.49 10.76
C ALA A 534 -19.71 16.15 9.44
N VAL A 535 -19.25 15.11 8.73
CA VAL A 535 -19.89 14.66 7.48
C VAL A 535 -21.29 14.07 7.76
N LEU A 536 -21.43 13.31 8.84
CA LEU A 536 -22.72 12.73 9.25
C LEU A 536 -23.72 13.82 9.64
N GLU A 537 -23.30 14.79 10.47
CA GLU A 537 -24.11 15.95 10.88
C GLU A 537 -24.57 16.74 9.66
N ALA A 538 -23.65 17.14 8.78
CA ALA A 538 -23.98 17.90 7.57
C ALA A 538 -24.94 17.14 6.66
N LYS A 539 -24.71 15.84 6.43
CA LYS A 539 -25.57 15.02 5.57
C LYS A 539 -26.98 14.91 6.14
N ALA A 540 -27.13 14.65 7.43
CA ALA A 540 -28.43 14.53 8.09
C ALA A 540 -29.21 15.86 8.02
N VAL A 541 -28.58 16.95 8.46
CA VAL A 541 -29.21 18.27 8.55
C VAL A 541 -29.61 18.80 7.17
N ILE A 542 -28.70 18.76 6.19
CA ILE A 542 -28.98 19.29 4.83
C ILE A 542 -30.09 18.47 4.15
N THR A 543 -30.09 17.15 4.32
CA THR A 543 -31.15 16.30 3.75
C THR A 543 -32.53 16.67 4.29
N MET A 544 -32.64 16.89 5.61
CA MET A 544 -33.90 17.27 6.25
C MET A 544 -34.38 18.67 5.80
N ILE A 545 -33.44 19.62 5.68
CA ILE A 545 -33.74 20.97 5.23
C ILE A 545 -34.24 20.99 3.78
N LEU A 546 -33.54 20.32 2.87
CA LEU A 546 -33.89 20.31 1.44
C LEU A 546 -35.21 19.57 1.13
N GLN A 547 -35.66 18.70 2.03
CA GLN A 547 -36.97 18.05 1.92
C GLN A 547 -38.14 18.98 2.24
N ARG A 548 -37.93 20.06 3.00
CA ARG A 548 -39.00 20.92 3.52
C ARG A 548 -38.96 22.36 3.04
N PHE A 549 -37.79 22.88 2.69
CA PHE A 549 -37.61 24.29 2.35
C PHE A 549 -36.95 24.45 0.98
N SER A 550 -37.39 25.47 0.25
CA SER A 550 -36.72 25.96 -0.94
C SER A 550 -35.96 27.25 -0.62
N PHE A 551 -34.81 27.45 -1.25
CA PHE A 551 -33.94 28.59 -0.99
C PHE A 551 -33.70 29.38 -2.26
N THR A 552 -33.80 30.70 -2.13
CA THR A 552 -33.36 31.67 -3.14
C THR A 552 -32.42 32.66 -2.47
N LEU A 553 -31.30 32.98 -3.11
CA LEU A 553 -30.37 33.97 -2.59
C LEU A 553 -31.05 35.34 -2.51
N SER A 554 -30.91 36.04 -1.38
CA SER A 554 -31.46 37.39 -1.25
C SER A 554 -30.81 38.34 -2.27
N PRO A 555 -31.57 39.22 -2.95
CA PRO A 555 -31.01 40.26 -3.82
C PRO A 555 -30.06 41.23 -3.09
N LYS A 556 -30.16 41.31 -1.75
CA LYS A 556 -29.27 42.10 -0.89
C LYS A 556 -28.00 41.36 -0.50
N TYR A 557 -27.87 40.08 -0.87
CA TYR A 557 -26.70 39.29 -0.53
C TYR A 557 -25.47 39.83 -1.27
N VAL A 558 -24.53 40.32 -0.48
CA VAL A 558 -23.21 40.71 -0.94
C VAL A 558 -22.26 39.62 -0.48
N HIS A 559 -21.41 39.10 -1.38
CA HIS A 559 -20.39 38.11 -1.05
C HIS A 559 -19.27 38.78 -0.23
N ALA A 560 -19.59 39.14 1.01
CA ALA A 560 -18.66 39.62 2.01
C ALA A 560 -18.15 38.38 2.77
N PRO A 561 -16.83 38.13 2.84
CA PRO A 561 -16.34 36.98 3.58
C PRO A 561 -16.73 37.14 5.06
N THR A 562 -17.55 36.21 5.56
CA THR A 562 -17.84 35.95 6.98
C THR A 562 -16.61 35.36 7.69
N SER A 563 -15.45 35.98 7.47
CA SER A 563 -14.30 35.81 8.32
C SER A 563 -14.37 36.86 9.42
N LEU A 564 -13.83 36.53 10.60
CA LEU A 564 -13.58 37.42 11.75
C LEU A 564 -12.88 38.78 11.42
N ILE A 565 -12.61 39.05 10.14
CA ILE A 565 -11.92 40.20 9.57
C ILE A 565 -12.88 41.38 9.34
N THR A 566 -14.17 41.19 9.06
CA THR A 566 -15.11 42.29 8.74
C THR A 566 -15.51 43.16 9.94
N LEU A 567 -15.17 42.78 11.18
CA LEU A 567 -15.35 43.60 12.39
C LEU A 567 -14.09 44.34 12.85
N TRP A 568 -12.97 44.23 12.13
CA TRP A 568 -11.69 44.85 12.49
C TRP A 568 -11.71 46.40 12.53
N PRO A 569 -12.51 47.15 11.74
CA PRO A 569 -12.45 48.61 11.76
C PRO A 569 -12.99 49.27 13.05
N LYS A 570 -13.73 48.55 13.90
CA LYS A 570 -14.47 49.16 15.03
C LYS A 570 -13.61 49.56 16.23
N TYR A 571 -12.31 49.24 16.25
CA TYR A 571 -11.40 49.58 17.35
C TYR A 571 -10.08 50.16 16.81
N GLY A 572 -10.09 51.45 16.46
CA GLY A 572 -8.91 52.21 16.10
C GLY A 572 -7.93 52.35 17.28
N LEU A 573 -6.63 52.30 17.00
CA LEU A 573 -5.60 52.74 17.95
C LEU A 573 -4.24 53.04 17.28
N PRO A 574 -4.02 54.27 16.79
CA PRO A 574 -2.69 54.84 16.64
C PRO A 574 -2.41 55.77 17.84
N LYS A 575 -1.99 55.22 19.00
CA LYS A 575 -1.48 56.04 20.12
C LYS A 575 -0.56 55.33 21.14
N ILE A 576 -0.23 54.04 20.96
CA ILE A 576 0.57 53.27 21.95
C ILE A 576 2.10 53.40 21.73
N LEU A 577 2.56 53.97 20.61
CA LEU A 577 4.00 54.11 20.36
C LEU A 577 4.66 55.34 21.01
N ARG A 578 3.91 56.22 21.70
CA ARG A 578 4.48 57.42 22.35
C ARG A 578 4.73 57.28 23.86
N SER A 579 4.34 56.20 24.53
CA SER A 579 4.41 56.11 26.00
C SER A 579 5.29 54.98 26.56
N LEU A 580 6.05 54.27 25.74
CA LEU A 580 6.93 53.20 26.22
C LEU A 580 8.31 53.77 26.57
N LYS A 581 8.51 54.13 27.84
CA LYS A 581 9.84 54.34 28.41
C LYS A 581 10.62 53.02 28.27
N ILE A 582 11.70 53.07 27.48
CA ILE A 582 12.59 51.95 27.13
C ILE A 582 13.06 51.15 28.38
N ASN A 583 13.15 51.81 29.55
CA ASN A 583 13.55 51.17 30.80
C ASN A 583 12.60 50.07 31.32
N GLN A 584 11.30 50.09 30.99
CA GLN A 584 10.37 49.04 31.44
C GLN A 584 10.44 47.75 30.58
N LEU A 585 10.94 47.85 29.35
CA LEU A 585 11.18 46.70 28.48
C LEU A 585 12.44 45.92 28.90
N TYR A 586 13.42 46.60 29.50
CA TYR A 586 14.67 46.00 29.97
C TYR A 586 14.46 45.10 31.20
N GLN A 587 13.66 45.57 32.18
CA GLN A 587 13.36 44.79 33.40
C GLN A 587 12.46 43.57 33.14
N ALA A 588 11.65 43.56 32.08
CA ALA A 588 10.74 42.45 31.79
C ALA A 588 11.40 41.27 31.05
N THR A 589 12.56 41.49 30.43
CA THR A 589 13.35 40.44 29.77
C THR A 589 14.23 39.66 30.74
N GLU A 590 14.57 40.22 31.90
CA GLU A 590 15.41 39.56 32.92
C GLU A 590 14.69 38.41 33.65
N GLN A 591 13.36 38.40 33.70
CA GLN A 591 12.61 37.38 34.45
C GLN A 591 12.24 36.11 33.65
N ALA A 592 12.55 36.01 32.36
CA ALA A 592 11.98 34.97 31.50
C ALA A 592 12.96 33.91 30.96
N GLU A 593 14.27 34.08 31.11
CA GLU A 593 15.32 33.12 30.77
C GLU A 593 16.56 33.61 31.55
N TYR A 594 17.31 32.74 32.24
CA TYR A 594 18.48 33.03 33.11
C TYR A 594 18.24 33.21 34.64
N GLY A 595 17.20 32.60 35.21
CA GLY A 595 16.94 32.66 36.66
C GLY A 595 17.95 31.91 37.57
N GLU A 596 18.62 30.85 37.09
CA GLU A 596 19.57 30.07 37.93
C GLU A 596 21.04 30.46 37.74
N GLU A 597 21.43 30.98 36.57
CA GLU A 597 22.83 31.37 36.30
C GLU A 597 23.17 32.78 36.85
N ILE A 598 22.19 33.68 36.94
CA ILE A 598 22.39 35.04 37.47
C ILE A 598 22.46 35.03 39.01
N GLN A 599 21.72 34.14 39.68
CA GLN A 599 21.73 34.02 41.14
C GLN A 599 23.10 33.55 41.66
N ASN A 600 23.72 32.57 40.99
CA ASN A 600 25.09 32.12 41.27
C ASN A 600 26.15 33.22 41.02
N LEU A 601 25.86 34.20 40.14
CA LEU A 601 26.75 35.33 39.88
C LEU A 601 26.66 36.40 40.99
N PHE A 602 25.48 36.59 41.58
CA PHE A 602 25.28 37.51 42.70
C PHE A 602 25.88 36.99 44.02
N ASP A 603 25.87 35.68 44.24
CA ASP A 603 26.53 35.07 45.41
C ASP A 603 28.07 35.19 45.34
N LEU A 604 28.64 35.31 44.14
CA LEU A 604 30.07 35.57 43.90
C LEU A 604 30.47 37.03 44.19
N VAL A 605 29.52 37.97 44.20
CA VAL A 605 29.76 39.40 44.47
C VAL A 605 29.72 39.72 45.96
N ALA A 606 29.24 38.80 46.81
CA ALA A 606 29.26 38.95 48.27
C ALA A 606 30.64 38.71 48.90
N MET A 607 31.64 38.26 48.12
CA MET A 607 33.03 38.09 48.57
C MET A 607 33.88 39.24 48.01
N GLY A 608 34.21 40.21 48.86
CA GLY A 608 34.82 41.50 48.51
C GLY A 608 35.98 41.42 47.51
N PHE A 609 35.69 41.77 46.26
CA PHE A 609 36.68 41.91 45.18
C PHE A 609 36.54 43.28 44.51
N GLU A 610 37.67 43.86 44.14
CA GLU A 610 37.83 45.24 43.68
C GLU A 610 36.85 45.67 42.58
N TRP A 611 36.27 46.87 42.73
CA TRP A 611 35.27 47.49 41.85
C TRP A 611 35.68 47.59 40.37
N THR A 612 36.96 47.45 40.05
CA THR A 612 37.52 47.44 38.68
C THR A 612 37.20 46.14 37.94
N VAL A 613 37.25 44.98 38.61
CA VAL A 613 36.96 43.67 38.02
C VAL A 613 35.46 43.50 37.79
N ALA A 614 34.62 43.98 38.71
CA ALA A 614 33.16 43.96 38.56
C ALA A 614 32.67 44.85 37.40
N ARG A 615 33.28 46.02 37.19
CA ARG A 615 32.99 46.89 36.03
C ARG A 615 33.46 46.28 34.72
N ALA A 616 34.62 45.63 34.69
CA ALA A 616 35.10 44.90 33.52
C ALA A 616 34.18 43.71 33.20
N ALA A 617 33.76 42.94 34.21
CA ALA A 617 32.81 41.84 34.05
C ALA A 617 31.44 42.33 33.56
N ALA A 618 30.90 43.42 34.13
CA ALA A 618 29.64 44.02 33.68
C ALA A 618 29.74 44.56 32.24
N ALA A 619 30.88 45.16 31.86
CA ALA A 619 31.12 45.61 30.49
C ALA A 619 31.25 44.44 29.50
N VAL A 620 31.87 43.33 29.91
CA VAL A 620 31.95 42.09 29.12
C VAL A 620 30.56 41.45 28.96
N VAL A 621 29.76 41.38 30.03
CA VAL A 621 28.38 40.87 29.98
C VAL A 621 27.49 41.77 29.13
N ALA A 622 27.59 43.10 29.25
CA ALA A 622 26.85 44.04 28.41
C ALA A 622 27.27 43.95 26.94
N SER A 623 28.57 43.81 26.66
CA SER A 623 29.09 43.60 25.31
C SER A 623 28.65 42.26 24.73
N TRP A 624 28.67 41.19 25.53
CA TRP A 624 28.19 39.86 25.15
C TRP A 624 26.68 39.87 24.89
N ALA A 625 25.89 40.52 25.75
CA ALA A 625 24.45 40.71 25.55
C ALA A 625 24.15 41.53 24.29
N PHE A 626 24.89 42.62 24.04
CA PHE A 626 24.77 43.41 22.83
C PHE A 626 25.13 42.60 21.57
N ILE A 627 26.23 41.84 21.60
CA ILE A 627 26.63 40.94 20.51
C ILE A 627 25.57 39.85 20.32
N ALA A 628 25.05 39.24 21.37
CA ALA A 628 24.01 38.22 21.31
C ALA A 628 22.71 38.79 20.70
N VAL A 629 22.33 40.02 21.07
CA VAL A 629 21.19 40.74 20.50
C VAL A 629 21.42 41.05 19.01
N VAL A 630 22.58 41.57 18.63
CA VAL A 630 22.92 41.83 17.21
C VAL A 630 22.96 40.53 16.41
N VAL A 631 23.50 39.46 16.98
CA VAL A 631 23.54 38.14 16.35
C VAL A 631 22.14 37.59 16.14
N LYS A 632 21.27 37.67 17.15
CA LYS A 632 19.90 37.14 17.13
C LYS A 632 18.96 37.97 16.25
N LEU A 633 19.09 39.31 16.26
CA LEU A 633 18.18 40.21 15.57
C LEU A 633 18.64 40.59 14.15
N VAL A 634 19.92 40.49 13.81
CA VAL A 634 20.45 40.96 12.51
C VAL A 634 21.17 39.84 11.76
N TRP A 635 22.16 39.19 12.38
CA TRP A 635 22.98 38.21 11.67
C TRP A 635 22.24 36.90 11.36
N ARG A 636 21.57 36.30 12.35
CA ARG A 636 20.85 35.03 12.17
C ARG A 636 19.78 35.11 11.07
N PRO A 637 18.89 36.12 11.03
CA PRO A 637 17.91 36.24 9.96
C PRO A 637 18.53 36.38 8.56
N ARG A 638 19.60 37.18 8.45
CA ARG A 638 20.34 37.36 7.18
C ARG A 638 21.05 36.07 6.75
N ALA A 639 21.66 35.33 7.68
CA ALA A 639 22.32 34.06 7.40
C ALA A 639 21.33 32.99 6.92
N ILE A 640 20.17 32.86 7.59
CA ILE A 640 19.09 31.94 7.19
C ILE A 640 18.55 32.31 5.80
N SER A 641 18.28 33.60 5.57
CA SER A 641 17.82 34.09 4.26
C SER A 641 18.81 33.75 3.14
N ARG A 642 20.12 33.95 3.36
CA ARG A 642 21.15 33.61 2.38
C ARG A 642 21.20 32.11 2.08
N ARG A 643 21.16 31.27 3.12
CA ARG A 643 21.21 29.80 2.97
C ARG A 643 19.99 29.26 2.22
N LEU A 644 18.79 29.74 2.54
CA LEU A 644 17.56 29.31 1.87
C LEU A 644 17.48 29.81 0.43
N ARG A 645 17.92 31.04 0.15
CA ARG A 645 18.03 31.55 -1.23
C ARG A 645 19.02 30.76 -2.07
N ALA A 646 20.14 30.34 -1.49
CA ALA A 646 21.10 29.46 -2.18
C ALA A 646 20.50 28.08 -2.53
N GLN A 647 19.43 27.65 -1.84
CA GLN A 647 18.68 26.43 -2.11
C GLN A 647 17.45 26.67 -3.02
N GLY A 648 17.31 27.88 -3.59
CA GLY A 648 16.19 28.24 -4.46
C GLY A 648 14.92 28.68 -3.73
N VAL A 649 14.93 28.79 -2.39
CA VAL A 649 13.79 29.27 -1.60
C VAL A 649 13.89 30.79 -1.43
N GLY A 650 13.18 31.51 -2.30
CA GLY A 650 13.06 32.96 -2.29
C GLY A 650 12.10 33.49 -1.22
N GLY A 651 11.87 34.80 -1.20
CA GLY A 651 10.89 35.42 -0.32
C GLY A 651 11.19 36.88 0.04
N PRO A 652 10.19 37.60 0.59
CA PRO A 652 10.36 38.97 1.03
C PRO A 652 11.52 39.09 2.05
N GLY A 653 12.32 40.14 1.89
CA GLY A 653 13.50 40.35 2.72
C GLY A 653 13.14 40.60 4.19
N TYR A 654 13.98 40.10 5.10
CA TYR A 654 13.93 40.50 6.50
C TYR A 654 14.28 41.99 6.64
N ARG A 655 13.37 42.79 7.21
CA ARG A 655 13.62 44.19 7.57
C ARG A 655 13.59 44.33 9.09
N PHE A 656 14.62 44.96 9.63
CA PHE A 656 14.77 45.22 11.06
C PHE A 656 13.64 46.15 11.54
N PHE A 657 12.91 45.76 12.59
CA PHE A 657 11.71 46.43 13.15
C PHE A 657 10.46 46.57 12.26
N SER A 658 10.54 46.51 10.93
CA SER A 658 9.38 46.42 10.03
C SER A 658 9.24 45.00 9.47
N ASP A 659 8.68 44.08 10.25
CA ASP A 659 8.47 42.71 9.80
C ASP A 659 7.53 42.59 8.58
N ASN A 660 7.46 41.40 7.98
CA ASN A 660 6.50 41.16 6.90
C ASN A 660 5.04 41.24 7.40
N LEU A 661 4.79 41.24 8.72
CA LEU A 661 3.45 41.46 9.29
C LEU A 661 2.90 42.85 8.99
N GLY A 662 3.74 43.88 8.86
CA GLY A 662 3.29 45.22 8.45
C GLY A 662 2.67 45.20 7.05
N GLU A 663 3.33 44.55 6.10
CA GLU A 663 2.84 44.38 4.73
C GLU A 663 1.60 43.48 4.67
N ILE A 664 1.60 42.35 5.39
CA ILE A 664 0.44 41.44 5.48
C ILE A 664 -0.78 42.17 6.05
N ARG A 665 -0.60 43.03 7.06
CA ARG A 665 -1.67 43.84 7.64
C ARG A 665 -2.21 44.86 6.65
N ARG A 666 -1.33 45.54 5.91
CA ARG A 666 -1.73 46.52 4.89
C ARG A 666 -2.55 45.85 3.79
N LEU A 667 -2.05 44.76 3.22
CA LEU A 667 -2.76 43.99 2.18
C LEU A 667 -4.12 43.48 2.67
N ARG A 668 -4.20 42.95 3.90
CA ARG A 668 -5.49 42.54 4.48
C ARG A 668 -6.45 43.71 4.71
N ALA A 669 -5.95 44.92 4.99
CA ALA A 669 -6.80 46.09 5.19
C ALA A 669 -7.28 46.70 3.86
N GLU A 670 -6.44 46.68 2.82
CA GLU A 670 -6.78 47.07 1.45
C GLU A 670 -7.87 46.14 0.87
N ASP A 671 -7.72 44.83 1.06
CA ASP A 671 -8.65 43.81 0.52
C ASP A 671 -9.84 43.48 1.45
N ALA A 672 -9.91 44.05 2.66
CA ALA A 672 -11.01 43.80 3.62
C ALA A 672 -12.36 44.32 3.14
N ASN A 673 -12.37 45.29 2.23
CA ASN A 673 -13.58 45.88 1.64
C ASN A 673 -13.90 45.33 0.25
N LEU A 674 -13.13 44.35 -0.24
CA LEU A 674 -13.34 43.77 -1.55
C LEU A 674 -14.62 42.91 -1.52
N VAL A 675 -15.57 43.24 -2.38
CA VAL A 675 -16.78 42.45 -2.59
C VAL A 675 -16.50 41.48 -3.73
N LEU A 676 -16.69 40.18 -3.49
CA LEU A 676 -16.60 39.18 -4.55
C LEU A 676 -17.93 39.13 -5.31
N ASP A 677 -17.84 38.91 -6.61
CA ASP A 677 -19.00 38.49 -7.39
C ASP A 677 -19.49 37.13 -6.87
N VAL A 678 -20.80 36.95 -6.82
CA VAL A 678 -21.45 35.71 -6.36
C VAL A 678 -21.08 34.51 -7.25
N SER A 679 -20.68 34.76 -8.50
CA SER A 679 -20.18 33.72 -9.40
C SER A 679 -18.73 33.31 -9.13
N SER A 680 -17.95 34.14 -8.42
CA SER A 680 -16.53 33.93 -8.17
C SER A 680 -16.28 33.06 -6.94
N HIS A 681 -15.63 31.92 -7.16
CA HIS A 681 -15.23 30.99 -6.10
C HIS A 681 -13.83 31.29 -5.55
N ASP A 682 -13.13 32.32 -6.06
CA ASP A 682 -11.76 32.67 -5.64
C ASP A 682 -11.78 33.65 -4.46
N PHE A 683 -11.89 33.11 -3.23
CA PHE A 683 -11.86 33.88 -1.98
C PHE A 683 -10.45 34.11 -1.43
N VAL A 684 -9.42 33.50 -2.04
CA VAL A 684 -8.02 33.58 -1.58
C VAL A 684 -7.52 35.03 -1.52
N PRO A 685 -7.87 35.94 -2.45
CA PRO A 685 -7.51 37.35 -2.38
C PRO A 685 -7.95 38.02 -1.07
N ILE A 686 -9.09 37.64 -0.49
CA ILE A 686 -9.56 38.30 0.73
C ILE A 686 -8.98 37.64 1.98
N VAL A 687 -8.88 36.31 2.00
CA VAL A 687 -8.47 35.58 3.22
C VAL A 687 -6.95 35.58 3.39
N GLN A 688 -6.20 35.47 2.29
CA GLN A 688 -4.73 35.37 2.27
C GLN A 688 -4.09 36.17 1.11
N PRO A 689 -4.32 37.51 1.04
CA PRO A 689 -3.84 38.32 -0.09
C PRO A 689 -2.33 38.28 -0.29
N HIS A 690 -1.58 38.32 0.81
CA HIS A 690 -0.13 38.18 0.83
C HIS A 690 0.38 36.88 0.16
N ILE A 691 -0.28 35.73 0.37
CA ILE A 691 0.15 34.47 -0.25
C ILE A 691 -0.11 34.52 -1.76
N ARG A 692 -1.30 34.97 -2.17
CA ARG A 692 -1.65 35.14 -3.59
C ARG A 692 -0.68 36.07 -4.31
N LYS A 693 -0.28 37.18 -3.66
CA LYS A 693 0.67 38.16 -4.21
C LYS A 693 2.10 37.62 -4.27
N TRP A 694 2.52 36.83 -3.28
CA TRP A 694 3.89 36.36 -3.17
C TRP A 694 4.18 35.08 -3.98
N ILE A 695 3.19 34.25 -4.29
CA ILE A 695 3.38 33.05 -5.13
C ILE A 695 3.96 33.39 -6.51
N PRO A 696 3.42 34.36 -7.30
CA PRO A 696 4.00 34.73 -8.58
C PRO A 696 5.41 35.34 -8.47
N LEU A 697 5.73 35.97 -7.33
CA LEU A 697 6.99 36.69 -7.12
C LEU A 697 8.13 35.78 -6.65
N TYR A 698 7.82 34.78 -5.82
CA TYR A 698 8.82 33.97 -5.12
C TYR A 698 8.66 32.47 -5.32
N GLY A 699 7.64 32.03 -6.07
CA GLY A 699 7.34 30.63 -6.36
C GLY A 699 6.38 29.99 -5.34
N LYS A 700 6.13 28.68 -5.53
CA LYS A 700 5.21 27.89 -4.68
C LYS A 700 5.75 27.60 -3.27
N THR A 701 7.03 27.86 -3.03
CA THR A 701 7.67 27.72 -1.73
C THR A 701 8.50 28.96 -1.44
N PHE A 702 8.14 29.71 -0.41
CA PHE A 702 8.82 30.97 -0.08
C PHE A 702 8.94 31.23 1.42
N LEU A 703 10.00 31.94 1.79
CA LEU A 703 10.33 32.35 3.16
C LEU A 703 9.73 33.73 3.47
N TYR A 704 9.07 33.87 4.61
CA TYR A 704 8.63 35.15 5.15
C TYR A 704 8.85 35.21 6.67
N TRP A 705 8.75 36.39 7.27
CA TRP A 705 9.19 36.64 8.65
C TRP A 705 8.08 37.15 9.55
N PHE A 706 7.97 36.55 10.74
CA PHE A 706 7.18 37.08 11.86
C PHE A 706 8.14 37.56 12.95
N GLY A 707 8.34 38.87 13.06
CA GLY A 707 9.46 39.42 13.83
C GLY A 707 10.79 38.82 13.36
N THR A 708 11.54 38.19 14.26
CA THR A 708 12.83 37.53 13.95
C THR A 708 12.71 36.04 13.62
N ARG A 709 11.48 35.50 13.55
CA ARG A 709 11.24 34.08 13.28
C ARG A 709 10.98 33.82 11.79
N PRO A 710 11.73 32.91 11.16
CA PRO A 710 11.50 32.51 9.78
C PRO A 710 10.27 31.58 9.67
N ASN A 711 9.43 31.81 8.67
CA ASN A 711 8.31 30.95 8.30
C ASN A 711 8.45 30.58 6.83
N ILE A 712 8.28 29.30 6.50
CA ILE A 712 8.28 28.84 5.12
C ILE A 712 6.84 28.51 4.74
N CYS A 713 6.31 29.21 3.74
CA CYS A 713 5.04 28.86 3.12
C CYS A 713 5.29 27.72 2.13
N LEU A 714 4.58 26.61 2.31
CA LEU A 714 4.62 25.44 1.43
C LEU A 714 3.30 25.35 0.68
N VAL A 715 3.33 25.68 -0.62
CA VAL A 715 2.21 25.46 -1.54
C VAL A 715 2.48 24.26 -2.45
N ASP A 716 3.74 23.81 -2.51
CA ASP A 716 4.12 22.56 -3.16
C ASP A 716 3.61 21.35 -2.36
N MET A 717 2.69 20.60 -2.96
CA MET A 717 2.05 19.44 -2.34
C MET A 717 3.02 18.32 -1.96
N ASN A 718 4.18 18.21 -2.63
CA ASN A 718 5.18 17.19 -2.32
C ASN A 718 5.87 17.51 -0.99
N MET A 719 6.20 18.78 -0.78
CA MET A 719 6.79 19.26 0.48
C MET A 719 5.76 19.23 1.61
N VAL A 720 4.51 19.64 1.32
CA VAL A 720 3.39 19.53 2.28
C VAL A 720 3.20 18.07 2.72
N ARG A 721 3.22 17.11 1.77
CA ARG A 721 3.08 15.68 2.09
C ARG A 721 4.22 15.17 2.95
N GLN A 722 5.47 15.56 2.69
CA GLN A 722 6.62 15.18 3.53
C GLN A 722 6.46 15.68 4.98
N VAL A 723 5.97 16.90 5.16
CA VAL A 723 5.71 17.47 6.48
C VAL A 723 4.55 16.76 7.19
N LEU A 724 3.44 16.49 6.48
CA LEU A 724 2.23 15.89 7.08
C LEU A 724 2.29 14.37 7.25
N SER A 725 3.11 13.67 6.46
CA SER A 725 3.27 12.21 6.51
C SER A 725 4.37 11.76 7.47
N ASP A 726 5.03 12.71 8.14
CA ASP A 726 6.14 12.45 9.05
C ASP A 726 5.68 11.62 10.26
N ARG A 727 6.23 10.40 10.36
CA ARG A 727 6.06 9.48 11.49
C ARG A 727 7.19 9.59 12.51
N ILE A 728 8.25 10.32 12.18
CA ILE A 728 9.51 10.39 12.93
C ILE A 728 9.51 11.60 13.89
N GLY A 729 8.57 12.54 13.75
CA GLY A 729 8.44 13.71 14.62
C GLY A 729 9.47 14.80 14.34
N MET A 730 10.05 14.80 13.13
CA MET A 730 10.92 15.85 12.62
C MET A 730 10.20 17.20 12.47
N PHE A 731 8.89 17.18 12.23
CA PHE A 731 8.06 18.38 12.12
C PHE A 731 7.03 18.46 13.26
N PRO A 732 7.47 18.80 14.49
CA PRO A 732 6.53 18.97 15.59
C PRO A 732 5.55 20.09 15.30
N LYS A 733 4.34 20.00 15.86
CA LYS A 733 3.35 21.08 15.78
C LYS A 733 3.96 22.38 16.28
N TYR A 734 3.48 23.49 15.71
CA TYR A 734 3.83 24.80 16.22
C TYR A 734 3.09 25.05 17.55
N ILE A 735 3.71 24.66 18.66
CA ILE A 735 3.16 24.79 20.03
C ILE A 735 3.31 26.23 20.56
N ASP A 736 4.19 27.02 19.94
CA ASP A 736 4.62 28.32 20.43
C ASP A 736 3.64 29.47 20.12
N ASN A 737 2.48 29.17 19.52
CA ASN A 737 1.41 30.15 19.39
C ASN A 737 0.65 30.29 20.72
N LEU A 738 1.28 31.01 21.65
CA LEU A 738 0.87 31.30 23.03
C LEU A 738 -0.60 31.72 23.20
N GLN A 739 -1.28 32.17 22.13
CA GLN A 739 -2.70 32.55 22.16
C GLN A 739 -3.65 31.39 21.84
N PHE A 740 -3.27 30.46 20.94
CA PHE A 740 -4.07 29.25 20.71
C PHE A 740 -4.02 28.31 21.92
N ALA A 741 -2.89 28.29 22.64
CA ALA A 741 -2.78 27.59 23.93
C ALA A 741 -3.74 28.13 25.01
N ARG A 742 -4.08 29.43 24.97
CA ARG A 742 -5.08 30.02 25.85
C ARG A 742 -6.51 29.68 25.44
N LEU A 743 -6.76 29.47 24.15
CA LEU A 743 -8.07 29.14 23.61
C LEU A 743 -8.43 27.66 23.80
N LEU A 744 -7.47 26.77 23.53
CA LEU A 744 -7.71 25.32 23.41
C LEU A 744 -7.13 24.49 24.56
N GLY A 745 -6.27 25.08 25.41
CA GLY A 745 -5.56 24.34 26.46
C GLY A 745 -4.53 23.34 25.91
N LYS A 746 -3.83 22.62 26.79
CA LYS A 746 -2.89 21.54 26.40
C LYS A 746 -3.63 20.27 25.96
N GLY A 747 -4.35 20.36 24.84
CA GLY A 747 -5.09 19.25 24.24
C GLY A 747 -4.51 18.81 22.88
N PHE A 748 -5.23 17.94 22.18
CA PHE A 748 -4.85 17.37 20.87
C PHE A 748 -4.25 18.32 19.84
N VAL A 749 -4.76 19.55 19.76
CA VAL A 749 -4.32 20.52 18.76
C VAL A 749 -2.90 21.01 19.05
N LEU A 750 -2.47 20.96 20.31
CA LEU A 750 -1.22 21.58 20.77
C LEU A 750 -0.23 20.58 21.39
N THR A 751 -0.62 19.33 21.60
CA THR A 751 0.31 18.26 22.02
C THR A 751 0.87 17.52 20.80
N ASP A 752 2.09 17.00 20.96
CA ASP A 752 2.83 16.20 19.99
C ASP A 752 3.46 14.96 20.67
N GLY A 753 4.06 14.06 19.91
CA GLY A 753 4.77 12.89 20.43
C GLY A 753 3.84 11.93 21.20
N ASP A 754 4.36 11.42 22.32
CA ASP A 754 3.65 10.42 23.13
C ASP A 754 2.46 11.01 23.89
N GLU A 755 2.50 12.30 24.24
CA GLU A 755 1.36 13.00 24.86
C GLU A 755 0.18 13.09 23.87
N TRP A 756 0.44 13.35 22.59
CA TRP A 756 -0.59 13.30 21.55
C TRP A 756 -1.14 11.88 21.34
N LYS A 757 -0.27 10.86 21.28
CA LYS A 757 -0.70 9.45 21.13
C LYS A 757 -1.58 9.00 22.30
N HIS A 758 -1.22 9.40 23.51
CA HIS A 758 -1.99 9.12 24.71
C HIS A 758 -3.38 9.75 24.63
N HIS A 759 -3.47 11.06 24.33
CA HIS A 759 -4.75 11.72 24.09
C HIS A 759 -5.56 11.01 22.99
N TYR A 760 -4.91 10.63 21.88
CA TYR A 760 -5.54 9.94 20.73
C TYR A 760 -6.18 8.62 21.14
N LYS A 761 -5.43 7.78 21.84
CA LYS A 761 -5.91 6.49 22.33
C LYS A 761 -7.13 6.63 23.24
N VAL A 762 -7.16 7.68 24.07
CA VAL A 762 -8.24 7.94 25.03
C VAL A 762 -9.52 8.40 24.33
N VAL A 763 -9.43 9.33 23.38
CA VAL A 763 -10.61 9.99 22.80
C VAL A 763 -11.10 9.36 21.50
N HIS A 764 -10.23 8.76 20.68
CA HIS A 764 -10.59 8.20 19.38
C HIS A 764 -11.75 7.18 19.44
N PRO A 765 -11.83 6.25 20.42
CA PRO A 765 -12.94 5.29 20.51
C PRO A 765 -14.32 5.92 20.72
N ALA A 766 -14.41 7.21 21.07
CA ALA A 766 -15.68 7.91 21.20
C ALA A 766 -16.23 8.43 19.85
N PHE A 767 -15.39 8.45 18.81
CA PHE A 767 -15.73 8.87 17.44
C PHE A 767 -15.82 7.69 16.47
N ASP A 768 -15.95 6.48 17.01
CA ASP A 768 -16.25 5.28 16.23
C ASP A 768 -17.67 5.38 15.64
N MET A 769 -17.85 4.89 14.41
CA MET A 769 -19.12 5.00 13.67
C MET A 769 -20.30 4.40 14.44
N ASP A 770 -20.11 3.33 15.20
CA ASP A 770 -21.20 2.72 15.94
C ASP A 770 -21.65 3.57 17.13
N LYS A 771 -20.75 4.35 17.74
CA LYS A 771 -21.10 5.33 18.77
C LYS A 771 -21.70 6.60 18.18
N LEU A 772 -21.20 7.04 17.02
CA LEU A 772 -21.73 8.22 16.33
C LEU A 772 -23.17 8.01 15.84
N LYS A 773 -23.54 6.78 15.41
CA LYS A 773 -24.92 6.43 15.07
C LYS A 773 -25.89 6.74 16.21
N MET A 774 -25.51 6.46 17.46
CA MET A 774 -26.34 6.76 18.64
C MET A 774 -26.58 8.26 18.86
N MET A 775 -25.73 9.13 18.30
CA MET A 775 -25.88 10.59 18.39
C MET A 775 -26.74 11.18 17.26
N THR A 776 -27.09 10.38 16.24
CA THR A 776 -27.82 10.85 15.05
C THR A 776 -29.24 11.30 15.39
N GLU A 777 -29.87 10.67 16.38
CA GLU A 777 -31.19 11.07 16.87
C GLU A 777 -31.16 12.47 17.48
N THR A 778 -30.20 12.73 18.38
CA THR A 778 -29.97 14.06 18.97
C THR A 778 -29.69 15.12 17.91
N ILE A 779 -28.88 14.80 16.89
CA ILE A 779 -28.63 15.71 15.75
C ILE A 779 -29.94 16.04 15.02
N SER A 780 -30.75 15.02 14.78
CA SER A 780 -32.04 15.15 14.09
C SER A 780 -33.05 15.95 14.92
N ASP A 781 -33.05 15.80 16.25
CA ASP A 781 -33.90 16.58 17.16
C ASP A 781 -33.54 18.06 17.15
N CYS A 782 -32.25 18.39 17.25
CA CYS A 782 -31.76 19.77 17.15
C CYS A 782 -32.14 20.41 15.81
N ALA A 783 -32.00 19.66 14.71
CA ALA A 783 -32.39 20.11 13.37
C ALA A 783 -33.90 20.34 13.26
N ARG A 784 -34.74 19.42 13.80
CA ARG A 784 -36.20 19.58 13.85
C ARG A 784 -36.61 20.83 14.63
N SER A 785 -35.99 21.09 15.77
CA SER A 785 -36.28 22.29 16.57
C SER A 785 -36.01 23.58 15.80
N MET A 786 -34.87 23.66 15.10
CA MET A 786 -34.53 24.82 14.26
C MET A 786 -35.52 24.99 13.11
N MET A 787 -35.86 23.91 12.41
CA MET A 787 -36.82 23.97 11.30
C MET A 787 -38.23 24.37 11.75
N PHE A 788 -38.65 23.96 12.95
CA PHE A 788 -39.93 24.39 13.52
C PHE A 788 -39.99 25.90 13.76
N GLU A 789 -38.89 26.50 14.22
CA GLU A 789 -38.79 27.97 14.36
C GLU A 789 -38.86 28.67 12.99
N TRP A 790 -38.24 28.10 11.95
CA TRP A 790 -38.36 28.61 10.58
C TRP A 790 -39.79 28.51 10.04
N GLU A 791 -40.50 27.40 10.27
CA GLU A 791 -41.91 27.22 9.90
C GLU A 791 -42.79 28.26 10.60
N SER A 792 -42.54 28.52 11.88
CA SER A 792 -43.25 29.55 12.66
C SER A 792 -43.01 30.96 12.10
N GLU A 793 -41.75 31.30 11.80
CA GLU A 793 -41.41 32.59 11.18
C GLU A 793 -42.05 32.77 9.79
N LEU A 794 -42.09 31.70 8.97
CA LEU A 794 -42.73 31.72 7.66
C LEU A 794 -44.26 31.88 7.79
N GLY A 795 -44.87 31.21 8.77
CA GLY A 795 -46.30 31.33 9.07
C GLY A 795 -46.69 32.76 9.48
N MET A 796 -45.84 33.46 10.24
CA MET A 796 -46.07 34.86 10.62
C MET A 796 -45.83 35.85 9.48
N LYS A 797 -44.96 35.52 8.50
CA LYS A 797 -44.53 36.42 7.42
C LYS A 797 -45.16 36.11 6.04
N GLY A 798 -46.15 35.23 5.98
CA GLY A 798 -46.91 34.97 4.75
C GLY A 798 -46.21 34.05 3.73
N GLY A 799 -45.41 33.09 4.19
CA GLY A 799 -44.86 32.00 3.37
C GLY A 799 -43.47 32.24 2.77
N SER A 800 -42.88 33.43 2.97
CA SER A 800 -41.48 33.69 2.64
C SER A 800 -40.81 34.58 3.70
N ALA A 801 -39.56 34.29 4.03
CA ALA A 801 -38.80 35.04 5.04
C ALA A 801 -37.32 35.13 4.64
N GLU A 802 -36.72 36.30 4.85
CA GLU A 802 -35.27 36.50 4.71
C GLU A 802 -34.59 36.03 6.01
N ILE A 803 -33.66 35.07 5.91
CA ILE A 803 -32.97 34.46 7.06
C ILE A 803 -31.44 34.42 6.85
N GLU A 804 -30.68 34.72 7.90
CA GLU A 804 -29.20 34.65 7.90
C GLU A 804 -28.74 33.26 8.34
N LEU A 805 -28.52 32.35 7.36
CA LEU A 805 -28.26 30.93 7.61
C LEU A 805 -27.01 30.65 8.45
N SER A 806 -25.97 31.48 8.35
CA SER A 806 -24.71 31.26 9.09
C SER A 806 -24.91 31.28 10.60
N GLN A 807 -25.78 32.17 11.10
CA GLN A 807 -26.07 32.27 12.53
C GLN A 807 -26.84 31.04 13.02
N TRP A 808 -27.83 30.61 12.25
CA TRP A 808 -28.63 29.42 12.55
C TRP A 808 -27.78 28.15 12.59
N PHE A 809 -26.88 27.95 11.62
CA PHE A 809 -25.99 26.79 11.62
C PHE A 809 -24.94 26.85 12.73
N GLU A 810 -24.41 28.02 13.07
CA GLU A 810 -23.54 28.19 14.24
C GLU A 810 -24.26 27.78 15.55
N GLU A 811 -25.51 28.20 15.70
CA GLU A 811 -26.34 27.89 16.88
C GLU A 811 -26.75 26.42 16.93
N LEU A 812 -27.10 25.83 15.78
CA LEU A 812 -27.41 24.41 15.63
C LEU A 812 -26.21 23.55 16.03
N THR A 813 -25.03 23.79 15.46
CA THR A 813 -23.82 23.02 15.79
C THR A 813 -23.44 23.20 17.26
N ALA A 814 -23.60 24.40 17.83
CA ALA A 814 -23.40 24.61 19.26
C ALA A 814 -24.38 23.79 20.12
N ASP A 815 -25.65 23.66 19.71
CA ASP A 815 -26.65 22.86 20.42
C ASP A 815 -26.36 21.35 20.29
N VAL A 816 -26.07 20.89 19.07
CA VAL A 816 -25.68 19.50 18.77
C VAL A 816 -24.48 19.09 19.59
N ILE A 817 -23.38 19.85 19.56
CA ILE A 817 -22.17 19.51 20.32
C ILE A 817 -22.46 19.61 21.82
N SER A 818 -23.23 20.60 22.27
CA SER A 818 -23.52 20.72 23.71
C SER A 818 -24.33 19.54 24.24
N ARG A 819 -25.31 19.04 23.47
CA ARG A 819 -26.13 17.88 23.87
C ARG A 819 -25.39 16.56 23.74
N THR A 820 -24.61 16.36 22.67
CA THR A 820 -23.84 15.13 22.49
C THR A 820 -22.61 15.06 23.40
N ALA A 821 -21.98 16.21 23.69
CA ALA A 821 -20.78 16.25 24.52
C ALA A 821 -21.06 16.38 26.02
N PHE A 822 -22.02 17.21 26.43
CA PHE A 822 -22.28 17.50 27.84
C PHE A 822 -23.60 16.93 28.36
N GLY A 823 -24.40 16.25 27.52
CA GLY A 823 -25.62 15.54 27.93
C GLY A 823 -26.59 16.41 28.72
N SER A 824 -26.93 16.01 29.94
CA SER A 824 -27.84 16.77 30.83
C SER A 824 -27.32 18.15 31.23
N SER A 825 -26.02 18.43 31.05
CA SER A 825 -25.38 19.72 31.31
C SER A 825 -25.21 20.56 30.04
N TYR A 826 -26.01 20.32 28.99
CA TYR A 826 -25.90 21.02 27.71
C TYR A 826 -26.12 22.54 27.82
N ARG A 827 -26.94 23.01 28.77
CA ARG A 827 -27.19 24.45 28.97
C ARG A 827 -25.94 25.17 29.46
N GLU A 828 -25.22 24.58 30.41
CA GLU A 828 -23.93 25.04 30.89
C GLU A 828 -22.87 24.94 29.80
N GLY A 829 -22.90 23.85 29.01
CA GLY A 829 -22.05 23.66 27.83
C GLY A 829 -22.21 24.76 26.78
N LYS A 830 -23.44 25.18 26.49
CA LYS A 830 -23.73 26.28 25.55
C LYS A 830 -23.14 27.61 26.03
N GLN A 831 -23.15 27.88 27.34
CA GLN A 831 -22.49 29.07 27.90
C GLN A 831 -20.96 29.02 27.76
N VAL A 832 -20.35 27.83 27.81
CA VAL A 832 -18.91 27.64 27.56
C VAL A 832 -18.57 28.03 26.12
N PHE A 833 -19.34 27.58 25.13
CA PHE A 833 -19.14 27.94 23.72
C PHE A 833 -19.24 29.46 23.50
N GLN A 834 -20.22 30.12 24.13
CA GLN A 834 -20.34 31.59 24.05
C GLN A 834 -19.13 32.32 24.66
N ALA A 835 -18.61 31.84 25.80
CA ALA A 835 -17.42 32.39 26.42
C ALA A 835 -16.15 32.12 25.58
N GLN A 836 -16.03 30.94 24.98
CA GLN A 836 -14.95 30.58 24.06
C GLN A 836 -14.98 31.40 22.77
N ARG A 837 -16.16 31.70 22.19
CA ARG A 837 -16.29 32.58 21.02
C ARG A 837 -15.74 33.98 21.28
N LYS A 838 -16.02 34.55 22.47
CA LYS A 838 -15.46 35.84 22.90
C LYS A 838 -13.93 35.77 23.07
N LEU A 839 -13.42 34.66 23.58
CA LEU A 839 -11.99 34.41 23.73
C LEU A 839 -11.29 34.23 22.37
N GLN A 840 -11.93 33.53 21.42
CA GLN A 840 -11.49 33.33 20.05
C GLN A 840 -11.28 34.67 19.35
N PHE A 841 -12.25 35.58 19.42
CA PHE A 841 -12.13 36.92 18.85
C PHE A 841 -10.90 37.70 19.39
N LEU A 842 -10.68 37.65 20.71
CA LEU A 842 -9.53 38.29 21.34
C LEU A 842 -8.20 37.64 20.93
N ALA A 843 -8.16 36.31 20.81
CA ALA A 843 -6.98 35.58 20.36
C ALA A 843 -6.61 35.91 18.90
N PHE A 844 -7.58 35.85 17.98
CA PHE A 844 -7.36 36.14 16.56
C PHE A 844 -6.95 37.59 16.31
N SER A 845 -7.53 38.57 17.02
CA SER A 845 -7.13 39.98 16.91
C SER A 845 -5.71 40.29 17.43
N THR A 846 -5.02 39.32 18.02
CA THR A 846 -3.59 39.44 18.42
C THR A 846 -2.64 38.63 17.55
N PHE A 847 -3.15 37.80 16.65
CA PHE A 847 -2.35 36.85 15.85
C PHE A 847 -1.34 37.55 14.92
N LEU A 848 -1.69 38.72 14.38
CA LEU A 848 -0.82 39.51 13.49
C LEU A 848 -0.08 40.66 14.21
N THR A 849 0.09 40.56 15.54
CA THR A 849 0.87 41.54 16.32
C THR A 849 2.26 40.99 16.63
N ILE A 850 3.28 41.87 16.58
CA ILE A 850 4.66 41.51 16.94
C ILE A 850 4.66 41.01 18.39
N GLN A 851 4.95 39.72 18.58
CA GLN A 851 5.12 39.16 19.92
C GLN A 851 6.54 39.45 20.40
N ILE A 852 6.69 40.52 21.17
CA ILE A 852 7.91 40.75 21.95
C ILE A 852 7.89 39.76 23.13
N PRO A 853 8.94 38.94 23.34
CA PRO A 853 9.08 38.11 24.53
C PRO A 853 8.82 38.95 25.80
N GLY A 854 8.03 38.43 26.75
CA GLY A 854 7.68 39.16 27.99
C GLY A 854 6.45 40.09 27.89
N PHE A 855 6.05 40.57 26.70
CA PHE A 855 4.86 41.44 26.52
C PHE A 855 3.55 40.78 27.02
N ARG A 856 3.56 39.44 27.08
CA ARG A 856 2.48 38.61 27.60
C ARG A 856 2.21 38.78 29.10
N TYR A 857 3.19 39.22 29.89
CA TYR A 857 3.07 39.45 31.33
C TYR A 857 2.74 40.90 31.67
N LEU A 858 2.85 41.80 30.67
CA LEU A 858 2.47 43.19 30.83
C LEU A 858 0.96 43.29 31.07
N ARG A 859 0.59 44.00 32.14
CA ARG A 859 -0.79 44.35 32.49
C ARG A 859 -1.39 45.35 31.50
N THR A 860 -1.70 44.88 30.29
CA THR A 860 -2.49 45.63 29.31
C THR A 860 -3.98 45.33 29.49
N LYS A 861 -4.87 46.28 29.15
CA LYS A 861 -6.33 46.07 29.21
C LYS A 861 -6.77 44.82 28.43
N LYS A 862 -6.12 44.53 27.29
CA LYS A 862 -6.39 43.36 26.44
C LYS A 862 -5.94 42.04 27.09
N ASN A 863 -4.75 42.00 27.69
CA ASN A 863 -4.24 40.83 28.41
C ASN A 863 -5.11 40.52 29.64
N LEU A 864 -5.47 41.52 30.43
CA LEU A 864 -6.35 41.37 31.60
C LEU A 864 -7.72 40.78 31.23
N LYS A 865 -8.34 41.28 30.15
CA LYS A 865 -9.61 40.75 29.64
C LYS A 865 -9.49 39.30 29.16
N THR A 866 -8.39 38.98 28.48
CA THR A 866 -8.09 37.60 28.02
C THR A 866 -7.89 36.64 29.20
N TRP A 867 -7.16 37.06 30.24
CA TRP A 867 -6.95 36.26 31.45
C TRP A 867 -8.25 36.03 32.23
N SER A 868 -9.08 37.07 32.38
CA SER A 868 -10.39 36.96 33.04
C SER A 868 -11.31 35.98 32.31
N LEU A 869 -11.42 36.09 30.97
CA LEU A 869 -12.24 35.20 30.16
C LEU A 869 -11.74 33.75 30.18
N ASN A 870 -10.42 33.53 30.07
CA ASN A 870 -9.85 32.19 30.17
C ASN A 870 -10.10 31.56 31.56
N LYS A 871 -9.94 32.34 32.63
CA LYS A 871 -10.28 31.90 33.99
C LYS A 871 -11.76 31.53 34.11
N LYS A 872 -12.65 32.31 33.51
CA LYS A 872 -14.10 32.03 33.47
C LYS A 872 -14.42 30.72 32.73
N VAL A 873 -13.90 30.53 31.52
CA VAL A 873 -14.09 29.30 30.72
C VAL A 873 -13.61 28.07 31.50
N ARG A 874 -12.40 28.15 32.08
CA ARG A 874 -11.85 27.06 32.90
C ARG A 874 -12.70 26.77 34.13
N SER A 875 -13.17 27.80 34.84
CA SER A 875 -14.04 27.63 36.00
C SER A 875 -15.36 26.94 35.64
N MET A 876 -15.98 27.31 34.52
CA MET A 876 -17.23 26.72 34.06
C MET A 876 -17.05 25.24 33.71
N LEU A 877 -16.01 24.89 32.94
CA LEU A 877 -15.68 23.50 32.61
C LEU A 877 -15.39 22.67 33.87
N MET A 878 -14.63 23.21 34.82
CA MET A 878 -14.34 22.51 36.09
C MET A 878 -15.60 22.30 36.93
N ASN A 879 -16.56 23.23 36.92
CA ASN A 879 -17.82 23.06 37.63
C ASN A 879 -18.68 21.95 37.02
N ILE A 880 -18.76 21.89 35.68
CA ILE A 880 -19.45 20.80 34.96
C ILE A 880 -18.82 19.45 35.32
N ILE A 881 -17.49 19.35 35.24
CA ILE A 881 -16.74 18.12 35.58
C ILE A 881 -16.98 17.72 37.03
N LYS A 882 -16.84 18.64 37.98
CA LYS A 882 -17.04 18.37 39.42
C LYS A 882 -18.46 17.90 39.71
N SER A 883 -19.47 18.58 39.17
CA SER A 883 -20.88 18.18 39.33
C SER A 883 -21.16 16.77 38.81
N ARG A 884 -20.55 16.40 37.68
CA ARG A 884 -20.66 15.05 37.11
C ARG A 884 -19.91 13.98 37.91
N LEU A 885 -18.80 14.33 38.56
CA LEU A 885 -18.07 13.41 39.44
C LEU A 885 -18.79 13.19 40.78
N THR A 886 -19.45 14.22 41.32
CA THR A 886 -20.21 14.12 42.59
C THR A 886 -21.55 13.40 42.44
N ASN A 887 -22.21 13.50 41.29
CA ASN A 887 -23.50 12.84 41.03
C ASN A 887 -23.37 11.37 40.55
N LYS A 888 -22.17 10.79 40.63
CA LYS A 888 -21.84 9.42 40.20
C LYS A 888 -22.72 8.35 40.87
N GLU A 889 -23.24 8.64 42.07
CA GLU A 889 -23.97 7.66 42.90
C GLU A 889 -25.51 7.71 42.76
N THR A 890 -26.10 8.77 42.22
CA THR A 890 -27.57 8.97 42.24
C THR A 890 -28.25 9.01 40.88
N MET A 891 -27.54 9.29 39.78
CA MET A 891 -28.07 9.22 38.43
C MET A 891 -26.99 8.63 37.51
N GLY A 892 -27.18 7.39 37.07
CA GLY A 892 -26.26 6.72 36.15
C GLY A 892 -25.85 7.62 34.98
N TYR A 893 -24.58 7.52 34.57
CA TYR A 893 -24.02 8.41 33.56
C TYR A 893 -24.78 8.29 32.22
N GLY A 894 -25.38 9.38 31.74
CA GLY A 894 -25.94 9.46 30.39
C GLY A 894 -24.91 9.13 29.29
N ASN A 895 -25.38 8.73 28.10
CA ASN A 895 -24.53 8.36 26.96
C ASN A 895 -23.93 9.57 26.23
N ASP A 896 -23.11 10.38 26.92
CA ASP A 896 -22.47 11.59 26.38
C ASP A 896 -20.93 11.47 26.27
N LEU A 897 -20.30 12.33 25.46
CA LEU A 897 -18.84 12.29 25.21
C LEU A 897 -18.03 12.55 26.49
N LEU A 898 -18.51 13.43 27.37
CA LEU A 898 -17.83 13.75 28.63
C LEU A 898 -17.73 12.53 29.53
N ARG A 899 -18.76 11.68 29.61
CA ARG A 899 -18.70 10.39 30.29
C ARG A 899 -17.55 9.52 29.77
N LEU A 900 -17.48 9.31 28.46
CA LEU A 900 -16.46 8.45 27.84
C LEU A 900 -15.04 8.96 28.13
N MET A 901 -14.86 10.28 28.16
CA MET A 901 -13.58 10.89 28.54
C MET A 901 -13.26 10.72 30.02
N LEU A 902 -14.25 10.83 30.92
CA LEU A 902 -14.06 10.64 32.36
C LEU A 902 -13.77 9.19 32.73
N GLU A 903 -14.46 8.23 32.11
CA GLU A 903 -14.20 6.78 32.29
C GLU A 903 -12.77 6.41 31.89
N ALA A 904 -12.23 7.04 30.84
CA ALA A 904 -10.86 6.81 30.39
C ALA A 904 -9.79 7.55 31.23
N CYS A 905 -10.18 8.45 32.13
CA CYS A 905 -9.28 9.19 33.02
C CYS A 905 -9.17 8.59 34.44
N VAL A 906 -10.02 7.62 34.82
CA VAL A 906 -9.92 6.92 36.11
C VAL A 906 -8.98 5.73 35.93
N PRO A 907 -7.87 5.63 36.71
CA PRO A 907 -6.99 4.45 36.66
C PRO A 907 -7.68 3.18 37.14
#